data_AF-A0A0C3NJB8-F1
#
_entry.id   AF-A0A0C3NJB8-F1
#
_cell.length_a   1.000
_cell.length_b   1.000
_cell.length_c   1.000
_cell.angle_alpha   90.00
_cell.angle_beta   90.00
_cell.angle_gamma   90.00
#
_symmetry.space_group_name_H-M   'P 1'
#
loop_
_entity.id
_entity.type
_entity.pdbx_description
1 polymer ?
#
loop_
_entity_poly.entity_id
_entity_poly.type
_entity_poly.pdbx_seq_one_letter_code
_entity_poly.pdbx_strand_id
1 'polypeptide(L)'
;GFMPCSPTRPSMAITINALELHHVARLHSPHFSIQAFVKTICDLQGVAFRRYLSRQFSIALDLYLNILNGVEALVMEALSRTSNDWCLQHACPACTYELKDKPCLKFKILYAMDSNDSLKRILCRIAEDEDSHELPTTQKVPTTRYLSREFVDSFAQSAPIQSTSKDTGDENPCAGRWKNMDEQKTKQTWGVYDETGIFLAVCRHGMSLLIADMVQSGELTKYPIAVVSRLMKVFGADLRGGYDIGCQFSTTLAKSVIGKDVEQNRHTCLVPAFHGHAHRQLCQLSHLMVYTEGLGLEDLKTCERMFSKSNALASSLRYASAFHRQQAINAYFSHNDAYEVYASISNFIYSNYKQALSIIQDCEFVLPSLKCELGVTADTEFTRWLQEERNYLEGLEMEPLNETLQMEYWRALVNLEASKKDLDLKSALWDVTTPSDLKDYAMYTRKTWKAETARQHAIEMYNKDLRIVQDLESKLNIDSRWTPKRPKWHDAARLVTKRTFQRVLDHLEALVVVRIFELSKMNHVATGYKMRKHIVKALQVHSSAIRIALEQYNTAARAMDPPHRILKWDEVVEYAFIAEFDLLRDAWQDVSQRPWATPAGRSAMDHYFKLLRAREEIERLEVEAHRLLTYLRDKERFLDESEQQAQALHPPLAHQIARYCSIHSRFTSQHLKCLHDITKLPGYKGSLSFGESVRMGPGESASKPHVIIPPSLINTVCSQLMDSDDIDTQENLEEEEEEEEEKEETSRMVLEVLDATIYESTT
;
A
#
# COMPACT_ATOMS: atom_id res chain seq x y z
N GLY A 1 15.33 -7.65 42.04
CA GLY A 1 14.49 -8.82 42.39
C GLY A 1 14.75 -9.94 41.40
N PHE A 2 14.07 -11.07 41.59
CA PHE A 2 14.13 -12.25 40.73
C PHE A 2 12.72 -12.61 40.27
N MET A 3 12.59 -13.20 39.08
CA MET A 3 11.36 -13.72 38.51
C MET A 3 11.42 -15.26 38.51
N PRO A 4 10.45 -15.97 39.10
CA PRO A 4 10.44 -17.43 39.11
C PRO A 4 10.23 -18.01 37.69
N CYS A 5 10.83 -19.16 37.42
CA CYS A 5 10.65 -19.88 36.15
C CYS A 5 9.49 -20.90 36.16
N SER A 6 8.80 -21.07 37.30
CA SER A 6 7.63 -21.94 37.49
C SER A 6 6.67 -21.31 38.51
N PRO A 7 5.34 -21.40 38.31
CA PRO A 7 4.34 -20.78 39.18
C PRO A 7 4.17 -21.48 40.54
N THR A 8 4.39 -22.80 40.60
CA THR A 8 4.10 -23.62 41.80
C THR A 8 5.35 -23.92 42.63
N ARG A 9 6.42 -24.43 42.00
CA ARG A 9 7.64 -24.88 42.69
C ARG A 9 8.91 -24.37 41.98
N PRO A 10 9.22 -23.06 42.07
CA PRO A 10 10.38 -22.48 41.37
C PRO A 10 11.71 -22.97 41.93
N SER A 11 12.35 -23.90 41.22
CA SER A 11 13.74 -24.33 41.43
C SER A 11 14.78 -23.36 40.83
N MET A 12 14.35 -22.52 39.88
CA MET A 12 15.17 -21.49 39.24
C MET A 12 14.41 -20.16 39.18
N ALA A 13 15.16 -19.06 39.23
CA ALA A 13 14.64 -17.71 39.01
C ALA A 13 15.66 -16.84 38.27
N ILE A 14 15.19 -16.00 37.34
CA ILE A 14 16.03 -15.08 36.55
C ILE A 14 16.05 -13.70 37.21
N THR A 15 17.20 -13.01 37.23
CA THR A 15 17.25 -11.63 37.73
C THR A 15 16.44 -10.68 36.84
N ILE A 16 15.72 -9.73 37.45
CA ILE A 16 14.98 -8.70 36.70
C ILE A 16 15.93 -7.91 35.77
N ASN A 17 17.16 -7.65 36.20
CA ASN A 17 18.15 -6.95 35.38
C ASN A 17 18.53 -7.72 34.10
N ALA A 18 18.58 -9.07 34.14
CA ALA A 18 18.82 -9.87 32.94
C ALA A 18 17.62 -9.87 31.99
N LEU A 19 16.39 -9.87 32.52
CA LEU A 19 15.16 -9.78 31.72
C LEU A 19 15.03 -8.40 31.05
N GLU A 20 15.26 -7.32 31.80
CA GLU A 20 15.31 -5.93 31.28
C GLU A 20 16.41 -5.78 30.22
N LEU A 21 17.63 -6.29 30.48
CA LEU A 21 18.73 -6.24 29.51
C LEU A 21 18.38 -6.95 28.21
N HIS A 22 17.86 -8.19 28.27
CA HIS A 22 17.42 -8.92 27.08
C HIS A 22 16.29 -8.21 26.36
N HIS A 23 15.28 -7.71 27.10
CA HIS A 23 14.14 -7.00 26.53
C HIS A 23 14.58 -5.77 25.73
N VAL A 24 15.35 -4.87 26.35
CA VAL A 24 15.86 -3.66 25.70
C VAL A 24 16.81 -3.99 24.54
N ALA A 25 17.71 -4.97 24.72
CA ALA A 25 18.63 -5.39 23.66
C ALA A 25 17.89 -5.98 22.44
N ARG A 26 16.86 -6.80 22.66
CA ARG A 26 16.03 -7.39 21.59
C ARG A 26 15.20 -6.33 20.86
N LEU A 27 14.77 -5.26 21.53
CA LEU A 27 14.05 -4.16 20.89
C LEU A 27 14.94 -3.31 19.97
N HIS A 28 16.23 -3.15 20.29
CA HIS A 28 17.22 -2.53 19.40
C HIS A 28 17.78 -3.49 18.35
N SER A 29 17.87 -4.80 18.65
CA SER A 29 18.36 -5.84 17.76
C SER A 29 17.39 -7.04 17.75
N PRO A 30 16.36 -7.05 16.88
CA PRO A 30 15.34 -8.10 16.84
C PRO A 30 15.83 -9.51 16.54
N HIS A 31 17.07 -9.65 16.04
CA HIS A 31 17.76 -10.92 15.83
C HIS A 31 18.33 -11.53 17.13
N PHE A 32 18.38 -10.78 18.24
CA PHE A 32 18.90 -11.28 19.51
C PHE A 32 17.89 -12.24 20.14
N SER A 33 18.13 -13.53 19.96
CA SER A 33 17.25 -14.60 20.41
C SER A 33 17.45 -14.94 21.89
N ILE A 34 16.39 -15.45 22.53
CA ILE A 34 16.42 -15.97 23.89
C ILE A 34 17.54 -17.00 24.04
N GLN A 35 17.66 -17.94 23.09
CA GLN A 35 18.70 -18.98 23.13
C GLN A 35 20.12 -18.39 23.08
N ALA A 36 20.37 -17.35 22.27
CA ALA A 36 21.68 -16.70 22.21
C ALA A 36 22.01 -15.97 23.52
N PHE A 37 21.02 -15.29 24.11
CA PHE A 37 21.20 -14.61 25.40
C PHE A 37 21.40 -15.60 26.55
N VAL A 38 20.63 -16.70 26.60
CA VAL A 38 20.75 -17.74 27.62
C VAL A 38 22.10 -18.48 27.49
N LYS A 39 22.56 -18.80 26.27
CA LYS A 39 23.93 -19.32 26.04
C LYS A 39 24.98 -18.35 26.57
N THR A 40 24.86 -17.06 26.26
CA THR A 40 25.76 -16.01 26.78
C THR A 40 25.79 -15.99 28.33
N ILE A 41 24.63 -16.13 28.99
CA ILE A 41 24.57 -16.24 30.45
C ILE A 41 25.23 -17.53 30.94
N CYS A 42 25.01 -18.67 30.28
CA CYS A 42 25.62 -19.94 30.64
C CYS A 42 27.16 -19.85 30.61
N ASP A 43 27.72 -19.29 29.53
CA ASP A 43 29.16 -19.07 29.37
C ASP A 43 29.71 -18.14 30.47
N LEU A 44 29.01 -17.05 30.79
CA LEU A 44 29.38 -16.12 31.86
C LEU A 44 29.28 -16.72 33.28
N GLN A 45 28.43 -17.73 33.49
CA GLN A 45 28.29 -18.46 34.75
C GLN A 45 29.19 -19.70 34.82
N GLY A 46 29.88 -20.07 33.73
CA GLY A 46 30.70 -21.28 33.64
C GLY A 46 29.90 -22.58 33.65
N VAL A 47 28.64 -22.56 33.21
CA VAL A 47 27.74 -23.73 33.17
C VAL A 47 27.45 -24.14 31.73
N ALA A 48 27.24 -25.45 31.50
CA ALA A 48 26.85 -25.94 30.18
C ALA A 48 25.40 -25.57 29.86
N PHE A 49 25.17 -25.04 28.65
CA PHE A 49 23.82 -24.74 28.15
C PHE A 49 22.95 -26.02 28.06
N ARG A 50 21.67 -25.90 28.43
CA ARG A 50 20.63 -26.93 28.28
C ARG A 50 19.39 -26.31 27.64
N ARG A 51 18.69 -27.04 26.74
CA ARG A 51 17.51 -26.51 26.00
C ARG A 51 16.46 -25.92 26.95
N TYR A 52 16.12 -26.63 28.04
CA TYR A 52 15.12 -26.19 29.04
C TYR A 52 15.38 -24.80 29.65
N LEU A 53 16.64 -24.33 29.72
CA LEU A 53 16.97 -22.99 30.23
C LEU A 53 16.36 -21.88 29.36
N SER A 54 16.19 -22.14 28.05
CA SER A 54 15.51 -21.20 27.14
C SER A 54 14.01 -21.14 27.42
N ARG A 55 13.36 -22.29 27.68
CA ARG A 55 11.94 -22.38 28.06
C ARG A 55 11.69 -21.67 29.39
N GLN A 56 12.52 -21.95 30.40
CA GLN A 56 12.48 -21.28 31.71
C GLN A 56 12.70 -19.76 31.62
N PHE A 57 13.65 -19.31 30.80
CA PHE A 57 13.85 -17.88 30.56
C PHE A 57 12.66 -17.25 29.84
N SER A 58 12.04 -17.93 28.88
CA SER A 58 10.84 -17.43 28.19
C SER A 58 9.65 -17.26 29.14
N ILE A 59 9.41 -18.23 30.02
CA ILE A 59 8.36 -18.13 31.07
C ILE A 59 8.61 -16.93 31.98
N ALA A 60 9.85 -16.77 32.47
CA ALA A 60 10.21 -15.62 33.30
C ALA A 60 10.10 -14.28 32.55
N LEU A 61 10.40 -14.26 31.25
CA LEU A 61 10.24 -13.09 30.38
C LEU A 61 8.77 -12.73 30.18
N ASP A 62 7.89 -13.69 29.90
CA ASP A 62 6.46 -13.45 29.72
C ASP A 62 5.80 -12.90 30.99
N LEU A 63 6.12 -13.47 32.15
CA LEU A 63 5.66 -12.95 33.46
C LEU A 63 6.15 -11.51 33.69
N TYR A 64 7.41 -11.22 33.38
CA TYR A 64 7.99 -9.88 33.48
C TYR A 64 7.31 -8.88 32.52
N LEU A 65 7.07 -9.25 31.26
CA LEU A 65 6.36 -8.41 30.29
C LEU A 65 4.91 -8.15 30.70
N ASN A 66 4.22 -9.16 31.25
CA ASN A 66 2.87 -8.99 31.79
C ASN A 66 2.83 -8.03 33.00
N ILE A 67 3.86 -8.04 33.86
CA ILE A 67 3.99 -7.06 34.94
C ILE A 67 4.24 -5.65 34.38
N LEU A 68 5.11 -5.50 33.37
CA LEU A 68 5.34 -4.19 32.73
C LEU A 68 4.04 -3.63 32.11
N ASN A 69 3.30 -4.46 31.37
CA ASN A 69 2.00 -4.08 30.79
C ASN A 69 0.98 -3.67 31.87
N GLY A 70 0.95 -4.38 32.99
CA GLY A 70 0.10 -4.03 34.14
C GLY A 70 0.49 -2.70 34.78
N VAL A 71 1.80 -2.44 34.94
CA VAL A 71 2.32 -1.16 35.45
C VAL A 71 2.00 0.00 34.49
N GLU A 72 2.15 -0.20 33.18
CA GLU A 72 1.77 0.81 32.18
C GLU A 72 0.27 1.10 32.23
N ALA A 73 -0.59 0.07 32.32
CA ALA A 73 -2.03 0.25 32.46
C ALA A 73 -2.42 1.06 33.70
N LEU A 74 -1.77 0.80 34.85
CA LEU A 74 -1.97 1.57 36.08
C LEU A 74 -1.54 3.03 35.94
N VAL A 75 -0.43 3.31 35.24
CA VAL A 75 0.00 4.69 34.92
C VAL A 75 -0.99 5.38 33.98
N MET A 76 -1.48 4.69 32.95
CA MET A 76 -2.48 5.25 32.03
C MET A 76 -3.81 5.53 32.75
N GLU A 77 -4.27 4.65 33.65
CA GLU A 77 -5.44 4.89 34.50
C GLU A 77 -5.24 6.10 35.40
N ALA A 78 -4.09 6.19 36.08
CA ALA A 78 -3.77 7.30 36.96
C ALA A 78 -3.75 8.66 36.24
N LEU A 79 -3.32 8.68 34.97
CA LEU A 79 -3.30 9.87 34.12
C LEU A 79 -4.61 10.10 33.34
N SER A 80 -5.67 9.32 33.57
CA SER A 80 -6.95 9.37 32.84
C SER A 80 -6.85 9.11 31.31
N ARG A 81 -5.97 8.19 30.90
CA ARG A 81 -5.60 7.87 29.50
C ARG A 81 -6.08 6.50 29.03
N THR A 82 -7.21 6.03 29.55
CA THR A 82 -7.73 4.66 29.36
C THR A 82 -8.69 4.48 28.18
N SER A 83 -8.95 5.53 27.39
CA SER A 83 -9.79 5.43 26.19
C SER A 83 -9.17 4.47 25.17
N ASN A 84 -9.99 3.58 24.59
CA ASN A 84 -9.57 2.65 23.52
C ASN A 84 -8.92 3.34 22.31
N ASP A 85 -9.22 4.64 22.10
CA ASP A 85 -8.68 5.40 20.98
C ASP A 85 -7.52 6.32 21.39
N TRP A 86 -7.14 6.33 22.69
CA TRP A 86 -6.16 7.26 23.26
C TRP A 86 -4.82 7.23 22.52
N CYS A 87 -4.22 6.04 22.37
CA CYS A 87 -2.91 5.89 21.74
C CYS A 87 -2.92 6.37 20.28
N LEU A 88 -3.98 6.10 19.53
CA LEU A 88 -4.11 6.54 18.14
C LEU A 88 -4.34 8.06 18.05
N GLN A 89 -5.21 8.62 18.90
CA GLN A 89 -5.47 10.06 18.98
C GLN A 89 -4.23 10.88 19.33
N HIS A 90 -3.27 10.29 20.06
CA HIS A 90 -2.06 10.95 20.54
C HIS A 90 -0.76 10.39 19.94
N ALA A 91 -0.85 9.60 18.86
CA ALA A 91 0.28 8.87 18.27
C ALA A 91 1.43 9.79 17.80
N CYS A 92 1.12 10.98 17.27
CA CYS A 92 2.12 11.91 16.76
C CYS A 92 1.76 13.36 17.11
N PRO A 93 2.56 14.07 17.94
CA PRO A 93 2.24 15.43 18.36
C PRO A 93 2.22 16.44 17.19
N ALA A 94 3.07 16.25 16.17
CA ALA A 94 3.05 17.09 14.97
C ALA A 94 1.74 16.93 14.17
N CYS A 95 1.17 15.73 14.11
CA CYS A 95 -0.10 15.48 13.41
C CYS A 95 -1.33 15.88 14.24
N THR A 96 -1.39 15.54 15.53
CA THR A 96 -2.67 15.52 16.28
C THR A 96 -2.80 16.58 17.37
N TYR A 97 -1.73 17.28 17.75
CA TYR A 97 -1.77 18.27 18.82
C TYR A 97 -2.29 19.64 18.31
N GLU A 98 -3.60 19.69 17.99
CA GLU A 98 -4.27 20.85 17.41
C GLU A 98 -4.19 22.11 18.31
N LEU A 99 -3.90 23.26 17.71
CA LEU A 99 -3.76 24.56 18.40
C LEU A 99 -4.82 25.55 17.91
N LYS A 100 -5.37 26.38 18.81
CA LYS A 100 -6.49 27.30 18.50
C LYS A 100 -6.16 28.33 17.43
N ASP A 101 -4.99 28.95 17.51
CA ASP A 101 -4.60 30.11 16.68
C ASP A 101 -3.83 29.70 15.41
N LYS A 102 -3.89 28.43 15.01
CA LYS A 102 -3.19 27.92 13.82
C LYS A 102 -4.18 27.56 12.70
N PRO A 103 -3.83 27.82 11.43
CA PRO A 103 -4.72 27.54 10.31
C PRO A 103 -4.99 26.04 10.18
N CYS A 104 -6.19 25.71 9.74
CA CYS A 104 -6.54 24.34 9.35
C CYS A 104 -5.75 23.97 8.09
N LEU A 105 -4.91 22.93 8.19
CA LEU A 105 -4.22 22.36 7.04
C LEU A 105 -5.23 21.70 6.09
N LYS A 106 -5.06 21.88 4.77
CA LYS A 106 -5.94 21.29 3.74
C LYS A 106 -6.11 19.78 3.88
N PHE A 107 -5.05 19.08 4.30
CA PHE A 107 -5.13 17.72 4.82
C PHE A 107 -4.63 17.71 6.25
N LYS A 108 -5.49 17.26 7.17
CA LYS A 108 -5.28 17.22 8.61
C LYS A 108 -4.16 16.24 9.00
N ILE A 109 -4.17 15.05 8.40
CA ILE A 109 -3.15 14.02 8.57
C ILE A 109 -2.80 13.43 7.20
N LEU A 110 -1.49 13.38 6.92
CA LEU A 110 -0.92 12.57 5.86
C LEU A 110 -0.39 11.26 6.46
N TYR A 111 -0.71 10.14 5.84
CA TYR A 111 -0.25 8.82 6.25
C TYR A 111 0.04 7.94 5.02
N ALA A 112 0.90 6.95 5.19
CA ALA A 112 1.11 5.87 4.22
C ALA A 112 0.53 4.57 4.80
N MET A 113 0.05 3.68 3.94
CA MET A 113 -0.37 2.32 4.32
C MET A 113 0.04 1.32 3.25
N ASP A 114 0.48 0.14 3.67
CA ASP A 114 1.02 -0.89 2.78
C ASP A 114 1.08 -2.27 3.47
N SER A 115 1.27 -3.34 2.70
CA SER A 115 1.47 -4.71 3.19
C SER A 115 2.94 -5.08 3.40
N ASN A 116 3.21 -6.00 4.33
CA ASN A 116 4.53 -6.56 4.56
C ASN A 116 4.48 -8.06 4.83
N ASP A 117 4.77 -8.83 3.79
CA ASP A 117 4.90 -10.29 3.77
C ASP A 117 6.10 -10.84 4.56
N SER A 118 6.98 -10.02 5.13
CA SER A 118 8.19 -10.55 5.77
C SER A 118 7.89 -11.26 7.09
N LEU A 119 6.89 -10.78 7.83
CA LEU A 119 6.56 -11.19 9.21
C LEU A 119 5.59 -12.39 9.27
N LYS A 120 5.85 -13.45 8.49
CA LYS A 120 5.01 -14.66 8.45
C LYS A 120 5.23 -15.57 9.66
N ARG A 121 4.17 -16.24 10.12
CA ARG A 121 4.21 -17.39 11.04
C ARG A 121 3.83 -18.67 10.29
N ILE A 122 4.60 -19.73 10.48
CA ILE A 122 4.28 -21.05 9.91
C ILE A 122 3.05 -21.62 10.61
N LEU A 123 2.14 -22.20 9.83
CA LEU A 123 1.02 -22.97 10.33
C LEU A 123 1.54 -24.32 10.82
N CYS A 124 1.71 -24.47 12.14
CA CYS A 124 1.95 -25.78 12.74
C CYS A 124 0.70 -26.65 12.54
N ARG A 125 0.76 -27.55 11.57
CA ARG A 125 -0.25 -28.62 11.44
C ARG A 125 0.19 -29.77 12.33
N ILE A 126 -0.52 -29.96 13.42
CA ILE A 126 -0.38 -31.11 14.31
C ILE A 126 -0.68 -32.38 13.49
N ALA A 127 0.19 -33.38 13.56
CA ALA A 127 -0.10 -34.72 13.05
C ALA A 127 -1.17 -35.36 13.96
N GLU A 128 -2.08 -36.15 13.40
CA GLU A 128 -3.32 -36.56 14.10
C GLU A 128 -3.12 -37.49 15.32
N ASP A 129 -1.87 -37.79 15.71
CA ASP A 129 -1.49 -38.75 16.76
C ASP A 129 -0.66 -38.17 17.94
N GLU A 130 -0.38 -36.86 17.99
CA GLU A 130 0.37 -36.23 19.12
C GLU A 130 -0.51 -35.23 19.90
N ASP A 131 -0.70 -35.45 21.20
CA ASP A 131 -1.54 -34.65 22.11
C ASP A 131 -0.92 -33.29 22.52
N SER A 132 -0.04 -32.71 21.68
CA SER A 132 0.49 -31.37 21.86
C SER A 132 -0.52 -30.31 21.40
N HIS A 133 -1.53 -30.06 22.24
CA HIS A 133 -2.44 -28.94 22.04
C HIS A 133 -1.65 -27.61 22.14
N GLU A 134 -1.64 -26.79 21.07
CA GLU A 134 -1.60 -25.32 21.23
C GLU A 134 -2.87 -24.93 21.99
N LEU A 135 -2.83 -25.01 23.33
CA LEU A 135 -3.94 -24.70 24.20
C LEU A 135 -4.46 -23.30 23.88
N PRO A 136 -5.77 -23.11 23.62
CA PRO A 136 -6.34 -21.81 23.24
C PRO A 136 -5.94 -20.71 24.23
N THR A 137 -4.93 -19.93 23.86
CA THR A 137 -4.36 -18.92 24.73
C THR A 137 -5.35 -17.78 24.88
N THR A 138 -5.84 -17.60 26.12
CA THR A 138 -6.75 -16.51 26.49
C THR A 138 -6.04 -15.15 26.56
N GLN A 139 -4.70 -15.15 26.54
CA GLN A 139 -3.89 -13.94 26.56
C GLN A 139 -4.06 -13.16 25.25
N LYS A 140 -4.30 -11.85 25.38
CA LYS A 140 -4.37 -10.90 24.27
C LYS A 140 -3.36 -9.81 24.51
N VAL A 141 -2.70 -9.34 23.46
CA VAL A 141 -1.78 -8.19 23.58
C VAL A 141 -2.61 -6.95 23.97
N PRO A 142 -2.28 -6.25 25.07
CA PRO A 142 -3.07 -5.13 25.57
C PRO A 142 -2.77 -3.85 24.77
N THR A 143 -3.07 -3.86 23.47
CA THR A 143 -2.76 -2.77 22.54
C THR A 143 -3.95 -2.43 21.66
N THR A 144 -4.16 -1.14 21.45
CA THR A 144 -5.21 -0.61 20.56
C THR A 144 -4.68 -0.34 19.15
N ARG A 145 -3.37 -0.55 18.93
CA ARG A 145 -2.71 -0.46 17.62
C ARG A 145 -3.10 -1.61 16.68
N TYR A 146 -3.42 -2.78 17.23
CA TYR A 146 -3.87 -3.93 16.44
C TYR A 146 -5.38 -3.85 16.16
N LEU A 147 -5.76 -3.98 14.90
CA LEU A 147 -7.14 -4.25 14.49
C LEU A 147 -7.48 -5.72 14.76
N SER A 148 -8.62 -5.97 15.40
CA SER A 148 -9.07 -7.34 15.65
C SER A 148 -9.45 -8.04 14.34
N ARG A 149 -9.27 -9.37 14.30
CA ARG A 149 -9.59 -10.19 13.13
C ARG A 149 -11.07 -10.05 12.75
N GLU A 150 -11.97 -10.03 13.73
CA GLU A 150 -13.41 -9.90 13.55
C GLU A 150 -13.77 -8.54 12.92
N PHE A 151 -13.11 -7.46 13.35
CA PHE A 151 -13.31 -6.14 12.76
C PHE A 151 -12.86 -6.11 11.29
N VAL A 152 -11.68 -6.67 10.97
CA VAL A 152 -11.17 -6.73 9.59
C VAL A 152 -12.02 -7.64 8.71
N ASP A 153 -12.42 -8.81 9.20
CA ASP A 153 -13.21 -9.80 8.44
C ASP A 153 -14.65 -9.32 8.20
N SER A 154 -15.17 -8.38 8.99
CA SER A 154 -16.45 -7.69 8.68
C SER A 154 -16.44 -6.97 7.32
N PHE A 155 -15.26 -6.58 6.82
CA PHE A 155 -15.10 -5.95 5.51
C PHE A 155 -14.81 -6.96 4.38
N ALA A 156 -14.66 -8.27 4.66
CA ALA A 156 -14.37 -9.28 3.64
C ALA A 156 -15.45 -9.37 2.54
N GLN A 157 -16.71 -9.13 2.90
CA GLN A 157 -17.84 -9.11 1.95
C GLN A 157 -18.00 -7.76 1.22
N SER A 158 -17.24 -6.73 1.60
CA SER A 158 -17.29 -5.39 0.98
C SER A 158 -16.41 -5.24 -0.26
N ALA A 159 -15.61 -6.26 -0.58
CA ALA A 159 -14.91 -6.35 -1.85
C ALA A 159 -15.93 -6.51 -3.00
N PRO A 160 -15.83 -5.72 -4.09
CA PRO A 160 -16.56 -6.06 -5.31
C PRO A 160 -16.18 -7.48 -5.72
N ILE A 161 -17.17 -8.33 -5.98
CA ILE A 161 -16.95 -9.57 -6.74
C ILE A 161 -16.16 -9.16 -7.99
N GLN A 162 -15.05 -9.84 -8.30
CA GLN A 162 -14.32 -9.64 -9.55
C GLN A 162 -15.27 -9.97 -10.72
N SER A 163 -16.02 -8.97 -11.17
CA SER A 163 -17.05 -9.13 -12.17
C SER A 163 -16.38 -9.35 -13.52
N THR A 164 -16.46 -10.58 -14.02
CA THR A 164 -15.97 -10.99 -15.35
C THR A 164 -16.75 -10.36 -16.51
N SER A 165 -17.65 -9.42 -16.23
CA SER A 165 -18.31 -8.54 -17.21
C SER A 165 -17.33 -7.51 -17.75
N LYS A 166 -16.84 -7.76 -18.96
CA LYS A 166 -15.94 -6.90 -19.74
C LYS A 166 -16.55 -5.56 -20.24
N ASP A 167 -17.68 -5.13 -19.67
CA ASP A 167 -18.57 -4.16 -20.33
C ASP A 167 -19.25 -3.20 -19.35
N THR A 168 -18.45 -2.29 -18.79
CA THR A 168 -18.77 -0.87 -18.54
C THR A 168 -17.42 -0.14 -18.39
N GLY A 169 -17.31 1.10 -18.86
CA GLY A 169 -16.03 1.84 -18.87
C GLY A 169 -15.38 1.88 -17.48
N ASP A 170 -14.22 1.25 -17.33
CA ASP A 170 -13.51 1.18 -16.05
C ASP A 170 -12.81 2.53 -15.81
N GLU A 171 -13.40 3.37 -14.95
CA GLU A 171 -13.02 4.77 -14.71
C GLU A 171 -11.54 4.97 -14.29
N ASN A 172 -10.84 3.90 -13.91
CA ASN A 172 -9.43 3.95 -13.56
C ASN A 172 -8.52 3.60 -14.76
N PRO A 173 -7.79 4.56 -15.35
CA PRO A 173 -6.90 4.31 -16.48
C PRO A 173 -5.76 3.31 -16.19
N CYS A 174 -5.48 2.97 -14.92
CA CYS A 174 -4.42 2.02 -14.56
C CYS A 174 -4.89 0.58 -14.32
N ALA A 175 -6.20 0.29 -14.27
CA ALA A 175 -6.72 -1.03 -13.87
C ALA A 175 -6.19 -2.19 -14.73
N GLY A 176 -6.11 -2.00 -16.06
CA GLY A 176 -5.65 -3.05 -16.99
C GLY A 176 -4.14 -3.37 -16.96
N ARG A 177 -3.33 -2.66 -16.14
CA ARG A 177 -1.86 -2.82 -16.11
C ARG A 177 -1.37 -3.70 -14.95
N TRP A 178 -2.04 -3.63 -13.80
CA TRP A 178 -1.62 -4.33 -12.59
C TRP A 178 -2.38 -5.64 -12.45
N LYS A 179 -1.85 -6.71 -13.07
CA LYS A 179 -2.21 -8.06 -12.64
C LYS A 179 -1.47 -8.36 -11.35
N ASN A 180 -2.23 -8.52 -10.26
CA ASN A 180 -1.74 -9.18 -9.07
C ASN A 180 -1.17 -10.56 -9.44
N MET A 181 -0.15 -10.99 -8.70
CA MET A 181 0.52 -12.27 -8.95
C MET A 181 -0.50 -13.42 -8.78
N ASP A 182 -0.58 -14.27 -9.81
CA ASP A 182 -1.65 -15.27 -10.02
C ASP A 182 -2.14 -15.94 -8.72
N GLU A 183 -3.38 -15.62 -8.32
CA GLU A 183 -3.96 -16.00 -7.02
C GLU A 183 -3.94 -17.52 -6.79
N GLN A 184 -4.00 -18.32 -7.86
CA GLN A 184 -3.95 -19.78 -7.76
C GLN A 184 -2.55 -20.28 -7.40
N LYS A 185 -1.49 -19.63 -7.88
CA LYS A 185 -0.10 -19.97 -7.56
C LYS A 185 0.30 -19.50 -6.17
N THR A 186 -0.17 -18.30 -5.76
CA THR A 186 0.07 -17.82 -4.40
C THR A 186 -0.68 -18.67 -3.35
N LYS A 187 -1.94 -19.06 -3.58
CA LYS A 187 -2.69 -19.90 -2.60
C LYS A 187 -1.95 -21.18 -2.18
N GLN A 188 -1.22 -21.86 -3.07
CA GLN A 188 -0.38 -23.01 -2.70
C GLN A 188 0.81 -22.63 -1.80
N THR A 189 1.52 -21.54 -2.09
CA THR A 189 2.67 -21.08 -1.27
C THR A 189 2.24 -20.52 0.10
N TRP A 190 0.96 -20.15 0.25
CA TRP A 190 0.45 -19.48 1.47
C TRP A 190 -0.18 -20.49 2.45
N GLY A 191 -0.55 -21.70 2.02
CA GLY A 191 -1.10 -22.76 2.88
C GLY A 191 -0.15 -23.35 3.93
N VAL A 192 1.11 -22.90 3.96
CA VAL A 192 2.15 -23.21 4.96
C VAL A 192 2.19 -22.14 6.08
N TYR A 193 1.53 -20.99 5.90
CA TYR A 193 1.56 -19.86 6.83
C TYR A 193 0.17 -19.52 7.34
N ASP A 194 0.02 -19.33 8.65
CA ASP A 194 -1.25 -18.91 9.23
C ASP A 194 -1.39 -17.38 9.14
N GLU A 195 -0.49 -16.61 9.78
CA GLU A 195 -0.27 -15.22 9.37
C GLU A 195 0.81 -15.13 8.30
N THR A 196 0.46 -14.47 7.20
CA THR A 196 1.25 -14.34 5.98
C THR A 196 2.02 -13.02 5.91
N GLY A 197 1.78 -12.11 6.87
CA GLY A 197 2.42 -10.81 7.00
C GLY A 197 1.63 -9.88 7.94
N ILE A 198 1.92 -8.58 7.85
CA ILE A 198 1.08 -7.53 8.44
C ILE A 198 0.68 -6.50 7.38
N PHE A 199 -0.44 -5.83 7.58
CA PHE A 199 -0.79 -4.58 6.91
C PHE A 199 -0.61 -3.43 7.90
N LEU A 200 0.12 -2.38 7.53
CA LEU A 200 0.56 -1.30 8.42
C LEU A 200 0.08 0.06 7.91
N ALA A 201 -0.30 0.96 8.83
CA ALA A 201 -0.42 2.38 8.56
C ALA A 201 0.53 3.21 9.45
N VAL A 202 1.19 4.20 8.86
CA VAL A 202 2.14 5.12 9.53
C VAL A 202 1.87 6.57 9.12
N CYS A 203 1.96 7.53 10.05
CA CYS A 203 1.88 8.94 9.67
C CYS A 203 3.12 9.38 8.88
N ARG A 204 3.07 10.57 8.25
CA ARG A 204 4.21 11.12 7.50
C ARG A 204 5.53 11.14 8.29
N HIS A 205 5.47 11.43 9.60
CA HIS A 205 6.63 11.48 10.49
C HIS A 205 7.19 10.10 10.89
N GLY A 206 6.51 9.00 10.56
CA GLY A 206 6.95 7.64 10.85
C GLY A 206 6.26 6.96 12.03
N MET A 207 5.35 7.61 12.75
CA MET A 207 4.68 6.99 13.89
C MET A 207 3.71 5.91 13.41
N SER A 208 3.78 4.71 14.01
CA SER A 208 2.83 3.64 13.70
C SER A 208 1.44 3.97 14.23
N LEU A 209 0.44 3.86 13.35
CA LEU A 209 -0.95 4.19 13.64
C LEU A 209 -1.77 2.93 13.91
N LEU A 210 -1.78 2.01 12.94
CA LEU A 210 -2.58 0.78 12.99
C LEU A 210 -1.82 -0.38 12.33
N ILE A 211 -2.04 -1.58 12.86
CA ILE A 211 -1.54 -2.85 12.34
C ILE A 211 -2.73 -3.81 12.20
N ALA A 212 -2.77 -4.60 11.13
CA ALA A 212 -3.65 -5.75 10.99
C ALA A 212 -2.82 -6.96 10.56
N ASP A 213 -3.10 -8.15 11.11
CA ASP A 213 -2.47 -9.38 10.62
C ASP A 213 -3.11 -9.84 9.32
N MET A 214 -2.28 -10.17 8.32
CA MET A 214 -2.75 -10.81 7.10
C MET A 214 -2.82 -12.32 7.37
N VAL A 215 -4.02 -12.91 7.30
CA VAL A 215 -4.28 -14.29 7.77
C VAL A 215 -4.70 -15.15 6.59
N GLN A 216 -3.89 -16.16 6.27
CA GLN A 216 -4.08 -17.17 5.20
C GLN A 216 -4.41 -16.57 3.81
N SER A 217 -4.13 -15.28 3.60
CA SER A 217 -4.58 -14.54 2.43
C SER A 217 -3.60 -13.43 2.09
N GLY A 218 -3.51 -13.12 0.79
CA GLY A 218 -2.81 -11.95 0.24
C GLY A 218 -3.23 -10.62 0.87
N GLU A 219 -2.67 -9.55 0.31
CA GLU A 219 -3.20 -8.20 0.50
C GLU A 219 -4.61 -8.09 -0.11
N LEU A 220 -5.60 -8.57 0.66
CA LEU A 220 -7.02 -8.46 0.34
C LEU A 220 -7.52 -7.05 0.67
N THR A 221 -8.45 -6.54 -0.13
CA THR A 221 -9.04 -5.20 0.03
C THR A 221 -9.65 -4.93 1.41
N LYS A 222 -10.02 -5.96 2.17
CA LYS A 222 -10.51 -5.83 3.55
C LYS A 222 -9.52 -5.12 4.49
N TYR A 223 -8.20 -5.33 4.32
CA TYR A 223 -7.17 -4.75 5.19
C TYR A 223 -7.09 -3.22 5.08
N PRO A 224 -6.86 -2.62 3.89
CA PRO A 224 -6.87 -1.17 3.74
C PRO A 224 -8.25 -0.54 4.00
N ILE A 225 -9.36 -1.23 3.72
CA ILE A 225 -10.72 -0.73 4.06
C ILE A 225 -10.87 -0.60 5.58
N ALA A 226 -10.51 -1.63 6.35
CA ALA A 226 -10.60 -1.61 7.82
C ALA A 226 -9.71 -0.51 8.44
N VAL A 227 -8.50 -0.33 7.91
CA VAL A 227 -7.59 0.77 8.30
C VAL A 227 -8.20 2.13 8.01
N VAL A 228 -8.68 2.38 6.78
CA VAL A 228 -9.31 3.67 6.42
C VAL A 228 -10.53 3.96 7.29
N SER A 229 -11.41 2.97 7.49
CA SER A 229 -12.58 3.07 8.36
C SER A 229 -12.19 3.51 9.78
N ARG A 230 -11.19 2.85 10.37
CA ARG A 230 -10.74 3.15 11.74
C ARG A 230 -10.07 4.52 11.84
N LEU A 231 -9.25 4.91 10.87
CA LEU A 231 -8.60 6.22 10.83
C LEU A 231 -9.62 7.36 10.72
N MET A 232 -10.60 7.27 9.83
CA MET A 232 -11.68 8.26 9.69
C MET A 232 -12.50 8.37 10.98
N LYS A 233 -12.86 7.24 11.61
CA LYS A 233 -13.60 7.24 12.88
C LYS A 233 -12.87 7.98 14.01
N VAL A 234 -11.53 7.95 14.03
CA VAL A 234 -10.72 8.49 15.14
C VAL A 234 -10.20 9.90 14.90
N PHE A 235 -9.85 10.23 13.65
CA PHE A 235 -9.28 11.54 13.31
C PHE A 235 -10.28 12.50 12.63
N GLY A 236 -11.37 11.97 12.07
CA GLY A 236 -12.40 12.69 11.34
C GLY A 236 -12.04 12.89 9.87
N ALA A 237 -12.43 14.05 9.35
CA ALA A 237 -12.29 14.43 7.95
C ALA A 237 -10.85 14.84 7.56
N ASP A 238 -10.67 15.03 6.24
CA ASP A 238 -9.48 15.61 5.60
C ASP A 238 -8.20 14.78 5.78
N LEU A 239 -8.35 13.45 5.74
CA LEU A 239 -7.25 12.48 5.78
C LEU A 239 -6.80 12.10 4.36
N ARG A 240 -5.48 12.01 4.16
CA ARG A 240 -4.87 11.65 2.88
C ARG A 240 -3.93 10.46 3.05
N GLY A 241 -4.27 9.34 2.41
CA GLY A 241 -3.54 8.08 2.50
C GLY A 241 -2.74 7.78 1.23
N GLY A 242 -1.43 7.57 1.35
CA GLY A 242 -0.60 6.99 0.29
C GLY A 242 -0.67 5.47 0.28
N TYR A 243 -0.86 4.89 -0.90
CA TYR A 243 -0.93 3.44 -1.12
C TYR A 243 -0.58 3.11 -2.58
N ASP A 244 0.17 2.04 -2.83
CA ASP A 244 0.72 1.68 -4.15
C ASP A 244 -0.32 1.60 -5.28
N ILE A 245 -1.46 0.99 -4.97
CA ILE A 245 -2.63 0.89 -5.86
C ILE A 245 -3.68 1.97 -5.57
N GLY A 246 -3.29 3.08 -4.95
CA GLY A 246 -4.18 4.14 -4.43
C GLY A 246 -5.17 4.71 -5.45
N CYS A 247 -4.84 4.74 -6.75
CA CYS A 247 -5.79 5.14 -7.80
C CYS A 247 -6.92 4.12 -7.97
N GLN A 248 -6.62 2.81 -8.01
CA GLN A 248 -7.61 1.73 -8.06
C GLN A 248 -8.37 1.61 -6.75
N PHE A 249 -7.65 1.73 -5.63
CA PHE A 249 -8.23 1.63 -4.31
C PHE A 249 -9.19 2.79 -4.00
N SER A 250 -9.02 3.96 -4.62
CA SER A 250 -10.01 5.05 -4.55
C SER A 250 -11.38 4.60 -5.10
N THR A 251 -11.38 3.94 -6.27
CA THR A 251 -12.60 3.35 -6.86
C THR A 251 -13.16 2.23 -5.98
N THR A 252 -12.30 1.40 -5.39
CA THR A 252 -12.71 0.34 -4.44
C THR A 252 -13.36 0.94 -3.19
N LEU A 253 -12.78 1.98 -2.58
CA LEU A 253 -13.33 2.68 -1.42
C LEU A 253 -14.71 3.26 -1.72
N ALA A 254 -14.86 3.99 -2.84
CA ALA A 254 -16.13 4.58 -3.25
C ALA A 254 -17.24 3.53 -3.45
N LYS A 255 -16.88 2.33 -3.94
CA LYS A 255 -17.80 1.19 -4.15
C LYS A 255 -17.98 0.29 -2.92
N SER A 256 -17.24 0.53 -1.83
CA SER A 256 -17.28 -0.28 -0.60
C SER A 256 -18.39 0.17 0.37
N VAL A 257 -18.59 -0.61 1.44
CA VAL A 257 -19.54 -0.29 2.52
C VAL A 257 -19.25 1.04 3.23
N ILE A 258 -18.00 1.54 3.18
CA ILE A 258 -17.61 2.84 3.75
C ILE A 258 -17.59 3.98 2.72
N GLY A 259 -18.04 3.77 1.48
CA GLY A 259 -17.95 4.78 0.42
C GLY A 259 -18.61 6.12 0.76
N LYS A 260 -19.76 6.10 1.45
CA LYS A 260 -20.42 7.31 1.96
C LYS A 260 -19.62 8.00 3.07
N ASP A 261 -18.98 7.24 3.94
CA ASP A 261 -18.14 7.79 5.01
C ASP A 261 -16.88 8.43 4.43
N VAL A 262 -16.29 7.83 3.40
CA VAL A 262 -15.14 8.36 2.64
C VAL A 262 -15.50 9.70 2.00
N GLU A 263 -16.67 9.81 1.36
CA GLU A 263 -17.16 11.06 0.77
C GLU A 263 -17.41 12.14 1.85
N GLN A 264 -18.15 11.80 2.91
CA GLN A 264 -18.46 12.74 4.01
C GLN A 264 -17.21 13.25 4.73
N ASN A 265 -16.22 12.38 4.94
CA ASN A 265 -14.94 12.74 5.56
C ASN A 265 -13.92 13.32 4.55
N ARG A 266 -14.28 13.47 3.27
CA ARG A 266 -13.38 13.96 2.21
C ARG A 266 -12.04 13.22 2.17
N HIS A 267 -12.05 11.91 2.46
CA HIS A 267 -10.86 11.06 2.41
C HIS A 267 -10.46 10.85 0.95
N THR A 268 -9.16 10.78 0.67
CA THR A 268 -8.69 10.49 -0.70
C THR A 268 -7.36 9.75 -0.71
N CYS A 269 -7.25 8.69 -1.53
CA CYS A 269 -6.01 7.95 -1.71
C CYS A 269 -5.08 8.56 -2.79
N LEU A 270 -3.77 8.46 -2.56
CA LEU A 270 -2.69 8.79 -3.50
C LEU A 270 -1.86 7.56 -3.81
N VAL A 271 -1.14 7.64 -4.93
CA VAL A 271 -0.01 6.75 -5.21
C VAL A 271 1.28 7.41 -4.70
N PRO A 272 2.10 6.74 -3.87
CA PRO A 272 3.39 7.25 -3.41
C PRO A 272 4.38 7.48 -4.56
N ALA A 273 5.35 8.38 -4.38
CA ALA A 273 6.17 8.88 -5.50
C ALA A 273 6.96 7.81 -6.28
N PHE A 274 7.39 6.71 -5.63
CA PHE A 274 8.18 5.66 -6.30
C PHE A 274 7.32 4.83 -7.24
N HIS A 275 6.01 4.78 -6.97
CA HIS A 275 5.04 3.96 -7.66
C HIS A 275 4.29 4.80 -8.69
N GLY A 276 4.05 6.08 -8.40
CA GLY A 276 3.37 7.04 -9.29
C GLY A 276 3.95 7.09 -10.70
N HIS A 277 5.27 6.94 -10.86
CA HIS A 277 5.91 6.91 -12.18
C HIS A 277 5.61 5.64 -13.01
N ALA A 278 5.21 4.54 -12.38
CA ALA A 278 4.79 3.31 -13.07
C ALA A 278 3.32 3.33 -13.53
N HIS A 279 2.55 4.37 -13.18
CA HIS A 279 1.17 4.57 -13.61
C HIS A 279 1.09 5.40 -14.91
N ARG A 280 -0.02 5.30 -15.65
CA ARG A 280 -0.23 6.06 -16.90
C ARG A 280 -0.19 7.57 -16.64
N GLN A 281 0.21 8.37 -17.62
CA GLN A 281 0.32 9.84 -17.46
C GLN A 281 -0.99 10.48 -16.98
N LEU A 282 -2.15 10.06 -17.49
CA LEU A 282 -3.46 10.54 -17.01
C LEU A 282 -3.70 10.28 -15.50
N CYS A 283 -3.23 9.14 -14.97
CA CYS A 283 -3.22 8.87 -13.54
C CYS A 283 -2.19 9.77 -12.81
N GLN A 284 -1.02 10.02 -13.41
CA GLN A 284 -0.04 10.98 -12.85
C GLN A 284 -0.61 12.40 -12.76
N LEU A 285 -1.38 12.89 -13.74
CA LEU A 285 -2.01 14.22 -13.66
C LEU A 285 -3.02 14.36 -12.50
N SER A 286 -3.64 13.25 -12.06
CA SER A 286 -4.64 13.24 -10.99
C SER A 286 -4.12 12.77 -9.63
N HIS A 287 -3.00 12.03 -9.59
CA HIS A 287 -2.48 11.40 -8.37
C HIS A 287 -0.98 11.61 -8.13
N LEU A 288 -0.25 12.29 -9.03
CA LEU A 288 1.13 12.68 -8.76
C LEU A 288 1.13 13.82 -7.73
N MET A 289 1.96 13.62 -6.73
CA MET A 289 2.13 14.48 -5.56
C MET A 289 2.38 15.95 -5.94
N VAL A 290 3.18 16.20 -6.98
CA VAL A 290 3.52 17.55 -7.47
C VAL A 290 2.28 18.34 -7.89
N TYR A 291 1.25 17.68 -8.41
CA TYR A 291 -0.01 18.31 -8.84
C TYR A 291 -1.09 18.30 -7.74
N THR A 292 -0.87 17.60 -6.63
CA THR A 292 -1.83 17.51 -5.52
C THR A 292 -1.65 18.66 -4.53
N GLU A 293 -2.54 19.65 -4.61
CA GLU A 293 -2.58 20.79 -3.68
C GLU A 293 -2.85 20.36 -2.23
N GLY A 294 -2.10 20.95 -1.30
CA GLY A 294 -2.16 20.67 0.13
C GLY A 294 -1.28 19.50 0.57
N LEU A 295 -0.60 18.81 -0.35
CA LEU A 295 0.29 17.70 -0.01
C LEU A 295 1.68 18.17 0.43
N GLY A 296 2.12 19.35 0.01
CA GLY A 296 3.49 19.80 0.24
C GLY A 296 4.51 18.98 -0.54
N LEU A 297 5.68 18.71 0.06
CA LEU A 297 6.76 17.91 -0.53
C LEU A 297 6.75 16.43 -0.09
N GLU A 298 5.70 16.01 0.60
CA GLU A 298 5.55 14.66 1.14
C GLU A 298 5.64 13.58 0.06
N ASP A 299 6.41 12.51 0.31
CA ASP A 299 6.59 11.41 -0.65
C ASP A 299 5.74 10.17 -0.38
N LEU A 300 5.17 10.08 0.83
CA LEU A 300 4.28 9.01 1.32
C LEU A 300 4.92 7.61 1.33
N LYS A 301 6.24 7.53 1.55
CA LYS A 301 7.04 6.28 1.48
C LYS A 301 7.54 5.79 2.82
N THR A 302 6.72 6.03 3.83
CA THR A 302 7.09 5.83 5.22
C THR A 302 6.94 4.36 5.62
N CYS A 303 6.07 3.61 4.94
CA CYS A 303 5.93 2.16 5.09
C CYS A 303 7.22 1.42 4.74
N GLU A 304 7.81 1.66 3.57
CA GLU A 304 8.98 0.90 3.09
C GLU A 304 10.23 1.18 3.93
N ARG A 305 10.36 2.41 4.46
CA ARG A 305 11.39 2.77 5.45
C ARG A 305 11.19 2.01 6.75
N MET A 306 9.94 1.89 7.21
CA MET A 306 9.59 1.17 8.43
C MET A 306 9.83 -0.34 8.26
N PHE A 307 9.37 -0.94 7.17
CA PHE A 307 9.56 -2.36 6.85
C PHE A 307 11.04 -2.73 6.78
N SER A 308 11.89 -1.86 6.21
CA SER A 308 13.33 -2.14 6.17
C SER A 308 13.97 -2.34 7.56
N LYS A 309 13.40 -1.75 8.62
CA LYS A 309 13.82 -1.97 10.00
C LYS A 309 13.07 -3.15 10.64
N SER A 310 11.74 -3.20 10.51
CA SER A 310 10.91 -4.22 11.17
C SER A 310 11.17 -5.64 10.66
N ASN A 311 11.65 -5.79 9.43
CA ASN A 311 11.96 -7.10 8.84
C ASN A 311 13.05 -7.88 9.60
N ALA A 312 13.83 -7.23 10.47
CA ALA A 312 14.73 -7.92 11.39
C ALA A 312 14.01 -8.90 12.34
N LEU A 313 12.73 -8.66 12.64
CA LEU A 313 11.90 -9.58 13.43
C LEU A 313 11.63 -10.91 12.69
N ALA A 314 11.67 -10.93 11.35
CA ALA A 314 11.10 -12.00 10.53
C ALA A 314 11.65 -13.42 10.81
N SER A 315 12.87 -13.54 11.33
CA SER A 315 13.46 -14.82 11.73
C SER A 315 12.95 -15.29 13.10
N SER A 316 12.81 -14.40 14.08
CA SER A 316 12.39 -14.75 15.45
C SER A 316 10.88 -14.97 15.60
N LEU A 317 10.07 -14.54 14.63
CA LEU A 317 8.61 -14.70 14.65
C LEU A 317 8.11 -15.91 13.84
N ARG A 318 8.99 -16.61 13.11
CA ARG A 318 8.60 -17.65 12.13
C ARG A 318 7.85 -18.83 12.75
N TYR A 319 8.28 -19.21 13.96
CA TYR A 319 7.79 -20.33 14.77
C TYR A 319 7.24 -19.88 16.14
N ALA A 320 7.06 -18.57 16.36
CA ALA A 320 6.47 -18.07 17.59
C ALA A 320 4.95 -18.30 17.57
N SER A 321 4.31 -18.51 18.72
CA SER A 321 2.83 -18.55 18.81
C SER A 321 2.20 -17.26 18.26
N ALA A 322 0.91 -17.30 17.90
CA ALA A 322 0.19 -16.10 17.46
C ALA A 322 0.26 -14.94 18.48
N PHE A 323 0.15 -15.26 19.78
CA PHE A 323 0.28 -14.29 20.86
C PHE A 323 1.70 -13.70 20.95
N HIS A 324 2.74 -14.55 21.04
CA HIS A 324 4.13 -14.09 21.14
C HIS A 324 4.55 -13.29 19.90
N ARG A 325 4.02 -13.65 18.72
CA ARG A 325 4.22 -12.90 17.49
C ARG A 325 3.66 -11.48 17.59
N GLN A 326 2.38 -11.33 17.96
CA GLN A 326 1.78 -10.00 18.14
C GLN A 326 2.46 -9.20 19.26
N GLN A 327 2.82 -9.86 20.37
CA GLN A 327 3.48 -9.23 21.52
C GLN A 327 4.83 -8.63 21.11
N ALA A 328 5.66 -9.40 20.40
CA ALA A 328 6.96 -8.94 19.90
C ALA A 328 6.84 -7.84 18.85
N ILE A 329 5.89 -7.93 17.91
CA ILE A 329 5.63 -6.88 16.91
C ILE A 329 5.19 -5.59 17.61
N ASN A 330 4.20 -5.65 18.51
CA ASN A 330 3.71 -4.47 19.22
C ASN A 330 4.79 -3.83 20.10
N ALA A 331 5.58 -4.62 20.82
CA ALA A 331 6.70 -4.12 21.63
C ALA A 331 7.74 -3.40 20.75
N TYR A 332 8.12 -3.99 19.61
CA TYR A 332 9.03 -3.37 18.66
C TYR A 332 8.50 -2.01 18.15
N PHE A 333 7.25 -1.96 17.68
CA PHE A 333 6.66 -0.72 17.18
C PHE A 333 6.51 0.35 18.27
N SER A 334 6.09 -0.02 19.49
CA SER A 334 6.04 0.91 20.62
C SER A 334 7.42 1.48 20.99
N HIS A 335 8.46 0.65 20.99
CA HIS A 335 9.84 1.08 21.27
C HIS A 335 10.39 1.99 20.18
N ASN A 336 10.23 1.59 18.91
CA ASN A 336 10.66 2.39 17.77
C ASN A 336 9.91 3.73 17.70
N ASP A 337 8.60 3.76 17.94
CA ASP A 337 7.83 5.01 18.03
C ASP A 337 8.40 5.93 19.13
N ALA A 338 8.63 5.40 20.34
CA ALA A 338 9.05 6.18 21.50
C ALA A 338 10.51 6.68 21.47
N TYR A 339 11.45 5.87 20.94
CA TYR A 339 12.89 6.15 21.04
C TYR A 339 13.56 6.54 19.72
N GLU A 340 13.04 6.08 18.56
CA GLU A 340 13.62 6.36 17.25
C GLU A 340 12.81 7.44 16.52
N VAL A 341 11.51 7.20 16.33
CA VAL A 341 10.63 8.07 15.53
C VAL A 341 10.39 9.38 16.27
N TYR A 342 9.96 9.35 17.53
CA TYR A 342 9.71 10.55 18.34
C TYR A 342 10.93 11.48 18.32
N ALA A 343 12.11 10.96 18.66
CA ALA A 343 13.39 11.68 18.62
C ALA A 343 13.70 12.30 17.26
N SER A 344 13.25 11.68 16.16
CA SER A 344 13.47 12.17 14.80
C SER A 344 12.50 13.26 14.32
N ILE A 345 11.34 13.48 14.97
CA ILE A 345 10.29 14.39 14.47
C ILE A 345 10.84 15.80 14.19
N SER A 346 11.58 16.39 15.13
CA SER A 346 12.14 17.74 14.91
C SER A 346 13.18 17.76 13.78
N ASN A 347 13.99 16.70 13.64
CA ASN A 347 14.98 16.57 12.56
C ASN A 347 14.29 16.39 11.19
N PHE A 348 13.16 15.68 11.12
CA PHE A 348 12.31 15.62 9.94
C PHE A 348 11.81 17.01 9.58
N ILE A 349 11.25 17.77 10.54
CA ILE A 349 10.73 19.12 10.29
C ILE A 349 11.87 20.03 9.78
N TYR A 350 13.00 20.09 10.48
CA TYR A 350 14.17 20.90 10.08
C TYR A 350 14.72 20.54 8.69
N SER A 351 14.83 19.25 8.38
CA SER A 351 15.39 18.79 7.10
C SER A 351 14.47 19.13 5.92
N ASN A 352 13.16 18.91 6.06
CA ASN A 352 12.18 19.28 5.05
C ASN A 352 12.05 20.81 4.92
N TYR A 353 12.17 21.57 6.02
CA TYR A 353 12.13 23.04 5.98
C TYR A 353 13.32 23.59 5.16
N LYS A 354 14.52 23.06 5.42
CA LYS A 354 15.72 23.41 4.65
C LYS A 354 15.59 23.01 3.17
N GLN A 355 15.01 21.84 2.87
CA GLN A 355 14.77 21.40 1.50
C GLN A 355 13.77 22.30 0.78
N ALA A 356 12.66 22.65 1.43
CA ALA A 356 11.64 23.53 0.87
C ALA A 356 12.19 24.94 0.59
N LEU A 357 12.97 25.52 1.51
CA LEU A 357 13.66 26.80 1.29
C LEU A 357 14.61 26.74 0.07
N SER A 358 15.39 25.67 -0.08
CA SER A 358 16.26 25.50 -1.27
C SER A 358 15.44 25.46 -2.56
N ILE A 359 14.38 24.66 -2.60
CA ILE A 359 13.51 24.54 -3.79
C ILE A 359 12.85 25.88 -4.12
N ILE A 360 12.41 26.65 -3.10
CA ILE A 360 11.87 28.00 -3.30
C ILE A 360 12.92 28.91 -3.94
N GLN A 361 14.13 28.95 -3.39
CA GLN A 361 15.24 29.77 -3.91
C GLN A 361 15.62 29.38 -5.35
N ASP A 362 15.76 28.08 -5.63
CA ASP A 362 16.11 27.56 -6.95
C ASP A 362 15.02 27.89 -7.98
N CYS A 363 13.74 27.71 -7.63
CA CYS A 363 12.62 27.99 -8.53
C CYS A 363 12.39 29.49 -8.72
N GLU A 364 12.56 30.32 -7.70
CA GLU A 364 12.46 31.79 -7.81
C GLU A 364 13.59 32.37 -8.68
N PHE A 365 14.73 31.69 -8.79
CA PHE A 365 15.82 32.04 -9.72
C PHE A 365 15.56 31.56 -11.16
N VAL A 366 15.13 30.31 -11.36
CA VAL A 366 15.02 29.68 -12.69
C VAL A 366 13.71 30.04 -13.41
N LEU A 367 12.59 30.08 -12.70
CA LEU A 367 11.25 30.22 -13.30
C LEU A 367 11.04 31.55 -14.05
N PRO A 368 11.55 32.73 -13.62
CA PRO A 368 11.41 33.97 -14.38
C PRO A 368 12.03 33.91 -15.78
N SER A 369 13.20 33.28 -15.91
CA SER A 369 13.88 33.09 -17.20
C SER A 369 13.06 32.20 -18.13
N LEU A 370 12.58 31.05 -17.62
CA LEU A 370 11.72 30.14 -18.38
C LEU A 370 10.39 30.81 -18.81
N LYS A 371 9.78 31.62 -17.95
CA LYS A 371 8.58 32.40 -18.31
C LYS A 371 8.86 33.38 -19.44
N CYS A 372 9.99 34.08 -19.40
CA CYS A 372 10.41 35.01 -20.45
C CYS A 372 10.67 34.31 -21.79
N GLU A 373 11.35 33.16 -21.78
CA GLU A 373 11.61 32.34 -22.98
C GLU A 373 10.33 31.80 -23.61
N LEU A 374 9.34 31.42 -22.79
CA LEU A 374 8.07 30.85 -23.23
C LEU A 374 6.98 31.91 -23.53
N GLY A 375 7.24 33.20 -23.27
CA GLY A 375 6.24 34.27 -23.39
C GLY A 375 5.09 34.19 -22.37
N VAL A 376 5.27 33.46 -21.27
CA VAL A 376 4.24 33.27 -20.22
C VAL A 376 4.17 34.53 -19.36
N THR A 377 2.98 35.12 -19.29
CA THR A 377 2.74 36.38 -18.56
C THR A 377 1.99 36.16 -17.25
N ALA A 378 1.16 35.12 -17.15
CA ALA A 378 0.37 34.82 -15.97
C ALA A 378 0.55 33.36 -15.51
N ASP A 379 0.76 33.17 -14.21
CA ASP A 379 0.97 31.85 -13.59
C ASP A 379 -0.25 30.90 -13.76
N THR A 380 -1.43 31.45 -14.03
CA THR A 380 -2.64 30.71 -14.41
C THR A 380 -2.49 29.94 -15.72
N GLU A 381 -1.55 30.32 -16.59
CA GLU A 381 -1.26 29.60 -17.83
C GLU A 381 -0.78 28.18 -17.56
N PHE A 382 0.04 27.94 -16.52
CA PHE A 382 0.49 26.58 -16.18
C PHE A 382 -0.65 25.68 -15.68
N THR A 383 -1.62 26.24 -14.98
CA THR A 383 -2.84 25.51 -14.58
C THR A 383 -3.71 25.18 -15.79
N ARG A 384 -3.83 26.12 -16.75
CA ARG A 384 -4.48 25.86 -18.04
C ARG A 384 -3.76 24.75 -18.82
N TRP A 385 -2.44 24.79 -18.89
CA TRP A 385 -1.61 23.78 -19.57
C TRP A 385 -1.81 22.38 -18.98
N LEU A 386 -1.83 22.26 -17.65
CA LEU A 386 -2.11 20.99 -16.97
C LEU A 386 -3.52 20.44 -17.31
N GLN A 387 -4.51 21.32 -17.40
CA GLN A 387 -5.87 20.92 -17.78
C GLN A 387 -6.01 20.62 -19.29
N GLU A 388 -5.24 21.29 -20.15
CA GLU A 388 -5.16 20.97 -21.58
C GLU A 388 -4.51 19.60 -21.82
N GLU A 389 -3.44 19.26 -21.09
CA GLU A 389 -2.84 17.92 -21.11
C GLU A 389 -3.84 16.85 -20.63
N ARG A 390 -4.59 17.11 -19.55
CA ARG A 390 -5.65 16.21 -19.07
C ARG A 390 -6.74 16.02 -20.13
N ASN A 391 -7.34 17.11 -20.61
CA ASN A 391 -8.42 17.07 -21.61
C ASN A 391 -7.99 16.34 -22.89
N TYR A 392 -6.73 16.51 -23.29
CA TYR A 392 -6.15 15.79 -24.42
C TYR A 392 -6.12 14.28 -24.16
N LEU A 393 -5.51 13.85 -23.05
CA LEU A 393 -5.39 12.44 -22.69
C LEU A 393 -6.74 11.75 -22.43
N GLU A 394 -7.75 12.47 -21.94
CA GLU A 394 -9.14 11.99 -21.81
C GLU A 394 -9.86 11.92 -23.16
N GLY A 395 -9.55 12.83 -24.09
CA GLY A 395 -10.14 12.90 -25.43
C GLY A 395 -9.71 11.79 -26.39
N LEU A 396 -8.56 11.14 -26.15
CA LEU A 396 -7.99 10.09 -27.02
C LEU A 396 -8.85 8.81 -27.13
N GLU A 397 -9.89 8.63 -26.29
CA GLU A 397 -10.74 7.42 -26.31
C GLU A 397 -12.20 7.66 -26.78
N MET A 398 -12.63 8.90 -27.08
CA MET A 398 -14.03 9.21 -27.40
C MET A 398 -14.33 9.39 -28.90
N GLU A 399 -15.03 8.42 -29.49
CA GLU A 399 -15.53 8.48 -30.88
C GLU A 399 -16.93 9.12 -31.00
N PRO A 400 -17.25 9.81 -32.12
CA PRO A 400 -18.61 10.24 -32.43
C PRO A 400 -19.56 9.05 -32.68
N LEU A 401 -20.58 8.90 -31.83
CA LEU A 401 -21.52 7.78 -31.78
C LEU A 401 -22.08 7.31 -33.16
N ASN A 402 -22.34 8.25 -34.08
CA ASN A 402 -22.88 7.95 -35.41
C ASN A 402 -21.88 7.19 -36.30
N GLU A 403 -20.59 7.54 -36.24
CA GLU A 403 -19.55 6.85 -37.01
C GLU A 403 -19.28 5.45 -36.42
N THR A 404 -19.29 5.34 -35.08
CA THR A 404 -19.17 4.07 -34.36
C THR A 404 -20.23 3.06 -34.81
N LEU A 405 -21.51 3.46 -34.86
CA LEU A 405 -22.61 2.60 -35.30
C LEU A 405 -22.50 2.17 -36.77
N GLN A 406 -22.09 3.07 -37.68
CA GLN A 406 -21.89 2.73 -39.09
C GLN A 406 -20.76 1.71 -39.31
N MET A 407 -19.70 1.80 -38.49
CA MET A 407 -18.57 0.86 -38.51
C MET A 407 -18.93 -0.51 -37.89
N GLU A 408 -19.77 -0.52 -36.85
CA GLU A 408 -20.33 -1.76 -36.29
C GLU A 408 -21.25 -2.46 -37.30
N TYR A 409 -22.09 -1.72 -37.99
CA TYR A 409 -22.96 -2.25 -39.05
C TYR A 409 -22.14 -2.88 -40.19
N TRP A 410 -21.07 -2.22 -40.64
CA TRP A 410 -20.17 -2.80 -41.65
C TRP A 410 -19.54 -4.12 -41.18
N ARG A 411 -19.02 -4.17 -39.94
CA ARG A 411 -18.46 -5.41 -39.36
C ARG A 411 -19.49 -6.52 -39.23
N ALA A 412 -20.71 -6.20 -38.79
CA ALA A 412 -21.81 -7.15 -38.69
C ALA A 412 -22.18 -7.76 -40.05
N LEU A 413 -22.16 -6.97 -41.12
CA LEU A 413 -22.40 -7.47 -42.48
C LEU A 413 -21.26 -8.36 -43.00
N VAL A 414 -19.99 -8.05 -42.70
CA VAL A 414 -18.84 -8.92 -43.04
C VAL A 414 -18.95 -10.27 -42.32
N ASN A 415 -19.32 -10.26 -41.03
CA ASN A 415 -19.56 -11.48 -40.26
C ASN A 415 -20.72 -12.28 -40.87
N LEU A 416 -21.84 -11.63 -41.21
CA LEU A 416 -22.99 -12.26 -41.85
C LEU A 416 -22.63 -12.91 -43.21
N GLU A 417 -21.75 -12.29 -44.00
CA GLU A 417 -21.27 -12.90 -45.26
C GLU A 417 -20.38 -14.13 -44.98
N ALA A 418 -19.55 -14.08 -43.93
CA ALA A 418 -18.68 -15.19 -43.53
C ALA A 418 -19.48 -16.38 -42.96
N SER A 419 -20.42 -16.14 -42.02
CA SER A 419 -21.28 -17.18 -41.45
C SER A 419 -22.25 -17.75 -42.48
N LYS A 420 -22.68 -16.96 -43.49
CA LYS A 420 -23.39 -17.49 -44.65
C LYS A 420 -22.53 -18.46 -45.46
N LYS A 421 -21.28 -18.11 -45.80
CA LYS A 421 -20.37 -19.01 -46.55
C LYS A 421 -20.08 -20.31 -45.79
N ASP A 422 -19.91 -20.23 -44.47
CA ASP A 422 -19.75 -21.40 -43.60
C ASP A 422 -21.02 -22.28 -43.57
N LEU A 423 -22.21 -21.66 -43.49
CA LEU A 423 -23.49 -22.36 -43.59
C LEU A 423 -23.71 -23.02 -44.95
N ASP A 424 -23.42 -22.32 -46.05
CA ASP A 424 -23.55 -22.85 -47.41
C ASP A 424 -22.61 -24.06 -47.60
N LEU A 425 -21.36 -23.95 -47.13
CA LEU A 425 -20.36 -25.04 -47.18
C LEU A 425 -20.74 -26.25 -46.32
N LYS A 426 -21.21 -26.03 -45.09
CA LYS A 426 -21.68 -27.12 -44.20
C LYS A 426 -22.98 -27.75 -44.65
N SER A 427 -23.85 -27.00 -45.31
CA SER A 427 -25.08 -27.53 -45.93
C SER A 427 -24.77 -28.34 -47.19
N ALA A 428 -23.74 -27.97 -47.97
CA ALA A 428 -23.26 -28.77 -49.10
C ALA A 428 -22.52 -30.06 -48.67
N LEU A 429 -21.91 -30.08 -47.48
CA LEU A 429 -21.30 -31.27 -46.88
C LEU A 429 -22.33 -32.19 -46.19
N TRP A 430 -23.59 -31.77 -46.08
CA TRP A 430 -24.66 -32.55 -45.49
C TRP A 430 -25.32 -33.45 -46.54
N ASP A 431 -24.81 -34.68 -46.67
CA ASP A 431 -25.29 -35.65 -47.64
C ASP A 431 -25.95 -36.87 -46.96
N VAL A 432 -27.09 -37.32 -47.50
CA VAL A 432 -27.91 -38.38 -46.91
C VAL A 432 -27.39 -39.73 -47.39
N THR A 433 -26.32 -40.23 -46.76
CA THR A 433 -25.77 -41.55 -47.09
C THR A 433 -26.67 -42.66 -46.54
N THR A 434 -27.45 -43.31 -47.41
CA THR A 434 -28.21 -44.52 -47.07
C THR A 434 -27.25 -45.69 -46.78
N PRO A 435 -27.24 -46.30 -45.58
CA PRO A 435 -26.28 -47.38 -45.28
C PRO A 435 -26.61 -48.66 -46.05
N SER A 436 -25.66 -49.15 -46.84
CA SER A 436 -25.80 -50.42 -47.59
C SER A 436 -25.67 -51.66 -46.71
N ASP A 437 -25.03 -51.55 -45.55
CA ASP A 437 -24.66 -52.67 -44.67
C ASP A 437 -24.96 -52.34 -43.19
N LEU A 438 -25.54 -53.30 -42.47
CA LEU A 438 -25.93 -53.15 -41.07
C LEU A 438 -24.76 -53.07 -40.09
N LYS A 439 -23.55 -53.53 -40.47
CA LYS A 439 -22.39 -53.61 -39.57
C LYS A 439 -21.73 -52.26 -39.28
N ASP A 440 -21.82 -51.29 -40.19
CA ASP A 440 -21.22 -49.96 -40.02
C ASP A 440 -22.21 -48.89 -39.52
N TYR A 441 -23.47 -49.26 -39.27
CA TYR A 441 -24.58 -48.33 -39.01
C TYR A 441 -24.23 -47.26 -37.95
N ALA A 442 -23.62 -47.65 -36.83
CA ALA A 442 -23.23 -46.77 -35.73
C ALA A 442 -22.13 -45.76 -36.10
N MET A 443 -21.20 -46.11 -36.99
CA MET A 443 -20.17 -45.20 -37.48
C MET A 443 -20.77 -44.16 -38.42
N TYR A 444 -21.66 -44.58 -39.33
CA TYR A 444 -22.40 -43.67 -40.19
C TYR A 444 -23.32 -42.73 -39.40
N THR A 445 -24.10 -43.22 -38.43
CA THR A 445 -24.95 -42.34 -37.58
C THR A 445 -24.13 -41.33 -36.78
N ARG A 446 -22.94 -41.70 -36.30
CA ARG A 446 -22.07 -40.77 -35.57
C ARG A 446 -21.44 -39.72 -36.48
N LYS A 447 -21.14 -40.08 -37.73
CA LYS A 447 -20.63 -39.14 -38.75
C LYS A 447 -21.72 -38.16 -39.20
N THR A 448 -22.93 -38.64 -39.46
CA THR A 448 -24.07 -37.78 -39.81
C THR A 448 -24.48 -36.90 -38.63
N TRP A 449 -24.63 -37.43 -37.41
CA TRP A 449 -24.99 -36.61 -36.24
C TRP A 449 -23.98 -35.47 -35.98
N LYS A 450 -22.68 -35.70 -36.18
CA LYS A 450 -21.65 -34.65 -36.13
C LYS A 450 -21.82 -33.59 -37.23
N ALA A 451 -22.08 -34.00 -38.47
CA ALA A 451 -22.27 -33.06 -39.58
C ALA A 451 -23.57 -32.24 -39.42
N GLU A 452 -24.65 -32.85 -38.94
CA GLU A 452 -25.90 -32.15 -38.61
C GLU A 452 -25.71 -31.17 -37.45
N THR A 453 -24.99 -31.55 -36.40
CA THR A 453 -24.66 -30.65 -35.28
C THR A 453 -23.84 -29.45 -35.77
N ALA A 454 -22.88 -29.68 -36.67
CA ALA A 454 -22.08 -28.60 -37.26
C ALA A 454 -22.92 -27.68 -38.17
N ARG A 455 -23.87 -28.24 -38.94
CA ARG A 455 -24.83 -27.50 -39.77
C ARG A 455 -25.77 -26.66 -38.92
N GLN A 456 -26.33 -27.24 -37.86
CA GLN A 456 -27.22 -26.56 -36.91
C GLN A 456 -26.50 -25.39 -36.19
N HIS A 457 -25.27 -25.60 -35.75
CA HIS A 457 -24.44 -24.52 -35.18
C HIS A 457 -24.17 -23.40 -36.21
N ALA A 458 -23.96 -23.73 -37.49
CA ALA A 458 -23.79 -22.72 -38.54
C ALA A 458 -25.09 -21.93 -38.82
N ILE A 459 -26.26 -22.60 -38.77
CA ILE A 459 -27.57 -21.94 -38.84
C ILE A 459 -27.75 -20.97 -37.66
N GLU A 460 -27.39 -21.39 -36.45
CA GLU A 460 -27.50 -20.56 -35.24
C GLU A 460 -26.57 -19.34 -35.28
N MET A 461 -25.32 -19.50 -35.75
CA MET A 461 -24.41 -18.38 -35.97
C MET A 461 -24.91 -17.41 -37.05
N TYR A 462 -25.34 -17.91 -38.22
CA TYR A 462 -25.92 -17.07 -39.27
C TYR A 462 -27.17 -16.31 -38.79
N ASN A 463 -28.07 -16.98 -38.06
CA ASN A 463 -29.27 -16.34 -37.49
C ASN A 463 -28.92 -15.29 -36.42
N LYS A 464 -27.88 -15.53 -35.61
CA LYS A 464 -27.36 -14.56 -34.63
C LYS A 464 -26.81 -13.32 -35.34
N ASP A 465 -25.93 -13.49 -36.33
CA ASP A 465 -25.36 -12.39 -37.10
C ASP A 465 -26.46 -11.61 -37.85
N LEU A 466 -27.45 -12.32 -38.40
CA LEU A 466 -28.57 -11.70 -39.11
C LEU A 466 -29.42 -10.81 -38.19
N ARG A 467 -29.67 -11.24 -36.94
CA ARG A 467 -30.37 -10.43 -35.93
C ARG A 467 -29.57 -9.18 -35.55
N ILE A 468 -28.26 -9.30 -35.37
CA ILE A 468 -27.37 -8.16 -35.08
C ILE A 468 -27.41 -7.14 -36.22
N VAL A 469 -27.33 -7.62 -37.47
CA VAL A 469 -27.46 -6.78 -38.67
C VAL A 469 -28.82 -6.09 -38.74
N GLN A 470 -29.93 -6.78 -38.45
CA GLN A 470 -31.28 -6.21 -38.48
C GLN A 470 -31.53 -5.17 -37.38
N ASP A 471 -31.01 -5.40 -36.16
CA ASP A 471 -31.06 -4.44 -35.05
C ASP A 471 -30.29 -3.15 -35.39
N LEU A 472 -29.11 -3.28 -36.00
CA LEU A 472 -28.33 -2.14 -36.51
C LEU A 472 -29.00 -1.44 -37.70
N GLU A 473 -29.66 -2.16 -38.61
CA GLU A 473 -30.46 -1.58 -39.70
C GLU A 473 -31.61 -0.71 -39.17
N SER A 474 -32.28 -1.17 -38.10
CA SER A 474 -33.32 -0.40 -37.40
C SER A 474 -32.75 0.85 -36.71
N LYS A 475 -31.64 0.70 -35.95
CA LYS A 475 -30.99 1.81 -35.23
C LYS A 475 -30.44 2.91 -36.15
N LEU A 476 -29.97 2.54 -37.34
CA LEU A 476 -29.40 3.46 -38.33
C LEU A 476 -30.41 3.95 -39.39
N ASN A 477 -31.68 3.54 -39.31
CA ASN A 477 -32.72 3.82 -40.33
C ASN A 477 -32.25 3.46 -41.77
N ILE A 478 -31.82 2.22 -41.97
CA ILE A 478 -31.28 1.75 -43.26
C ILE A 478 -32.36 0.96 -44.04
N ASP A 479 -33.00 1.62 -45.00
CA ASP A 479 -34.07 1.02 -45.84
C ASP A 479 -33.57 -0.14 -46.74
N SER A 480 -32.28 -0.19 -47.04
CA SER A 480 -31.72 -1.26 -47.87
C SER A 480 -30.27 -1.59 -47.52
N ARG A 481 -30.07 -2.87 -47.19
CA ARG A 481 -28.80 -3.47 -46.76
C ARG A 481 -27.62 -3.05 -47.63
N TRP A 482 -26.50 -2.70 -47.00
CA TRP A 482 -25.28 -2.39 -47.74
C TRP A 482 -24.68 -3.67 -48.34
N THR A 483 -24.11 -3.55 -49.52
CA THR A 483 -23.44 -4.66 -50.22
C THR A 483 -22.11 -4.17 -50.77
N PRO A 484 -21.15 -5.07 -51.06
CA PRO A 484 -19.84 -4.72 -51.64
C PRO A 484 -19.86 -3.97 -52.99
N LYS A 485 -21.03 -3.71 -53.57
CA LYS A 485 -21.21 -2.91 -54.81
C LYS A 485 -21.68 -1.47 -54.55
N ARG A 486 -21.98 -1.08 -53.30
CA ARG A 486 -22.51 0.25 -52.96
C ARG A 486 -21.38 1.20 -52.48
N PRO A 487 -21.47 2.52 -52.73
CA PRO A 487 -20.50 3.49 -52.21
C PRO A 487 -20.40 3.46 -50.68
N LYS A 488 -21.53 3.50 -49.97
CA LYS A 488 -21.60 3.46 -48.50
C LYS A 488 -20.85 2.28 -47.87
N TRP A 489 -20.77 1.14 -48.55
CA TRP A 489 -19.96 0.00 -48.09
C TRP A 489 -18.46 0.30 -48.10
N HIS A 490 -17.98 0.91 -49.18
CA HIS A 490 -16.58 1.32 -49.32
C HIS A 490 -16.25 2.50 -48.42
N ASP A 491 -17.17 3.45 -48.26
CA ASP A 491 -17.02 4.58 -47.35
C ASP A 491 -16.88 4.09 -45.89
N ALA A 492 -17.74 3.16 -45.46
CA ALA A 492 -17.65 2.54 -44.14
C ALA A 492 -16.42 1.63 -44.00
N ALA A 493 -16.00 0.91 -45.05
CA ALA A 493 -14.74 0.17 -45.04
C ALA A 493 -13.54 1.10 -44.82
N ARG A 494 -13.48 2.24 -45.54
CA ARG A 494 -12.44 3.27 -45.32
C ARG A 494 -12.51 3.84 -43.90
N LEU A 495 -13.70 4.07 -43.35
CA LEU A 495 -13.85 4.48 -41.94
C LEU A 495 -13.32 3.41 -40.97
N VAL A 496 -13.61 2.13 -41.18
CA VAL A 496 -13.08 1.03 -40.35
C VAL A 496 -11.56 0.92 -40.44
N THR A 497 -10.97 1.05 -41.63
CA THR A 497 -9.51 1.07 -41.82
C THR A 497 -8.89 2.30 -41.16
N LYS A 498 -9.46 3.49 -41.37
CA LYS A 498 -9.03 4.75 -40.74
C LYS A 498 -9.13 4.69 -39.21
N ARG A 499 -10.22 4.16 -38.65
CA ARG A 499 -10.40 3.92 -37.21
C ARG A 499 -9.36 2.95 -36.67
N THR A 500 -9.01 1.91 -37.43
CA THR A 500 -7.98 0.93 -37.03
C THR A 500 -6.60 1.58 -37.04
N PHE A 501 -6.30 2.42 -38.03
CA PHE A 501 -5.08 3.23 -38.07
C PHE A 501 -5.03 4.23 -36.90
N GLN A 502 -6.09 5.04 -36.70
CA GLN A 502 -6.18 6.04 -35.64
C GLN A 502 -6.03 5.39 -34.25
N ARG A 503 -6.84 4.40 -33.88
CA ARG A 503 -6.74 3.75 -32.56
C ARG A 503 -5.35 3.17 -32.26
N VAL A 504 -4.65 2.69 -33.29
CA VAL A 504 -3.31 2.13 -33.14
C VAL A 504 -2.24 3.22 -33.11
N LEU A 505 -2.45 4.34 -33.82
CA LEU A 505 -1.69 5.57 -33.69
C LEU A 505 -1.85 6.17 -32.28
N ASP A 506 -3.08 6.40 -31.82
CA ASP A 506 -3.40 6.90 -30.48
C ASP A 506 -2.79 6.00 -29.38
N HIS A 507 -2.83 4.67 -29.57
CA HIS A 507 -2.20 3.72 -28.65
C HIS A 507 -0.66 3.77 -28.66
N LEU A 508 -0.04 3.84 -29.84
CA LEU A 508 1.41 4.01 -29.98
C LEU A 508 1.86 5.34 -29.39
N GLU A 509 1.12 6.42 -29.69
CA GLU A 509 1.37 7.76 -29.19
C GLU A 509 1.31 7.80 -27.66
N ALA A 510 0.22 7.31 -27.06
CA ALA A 510 0.08 7.26 -25.61
C ALA A 510 1.24 6.50 -24.93
N LEU A 511 1.72 5.39 -25.52
CA LEU A 511 2.86 4.65 -25.00
C LEU A 511 4.19 5.42 -25.16
N VAL A 512 4.39 6.12 -26.27
CA VAL A 512 5.58 6.95 -26.55
C VAL A 512 5.61 8.17 -25.63
N VAL A 513 4.49 8.90 -25.52
CA VAL A 513 4.27 10.03 -24.59
C VAL A 513 4.62 9.62 -23.16
N VAL A 514 4.06 8.51 -22.66
CA VAL A 514 4.39 7.96 -21.34
C VAL A 514 5.89 7.69 -21.18
N ARG A 515 6.54 7.05 -22.16
CA ARG A 515 7.97 6.73 -22.10
C ARG A 515 8.87 7.96 -22.07
N ILE A 516 8.52 9.04 -22.77
CA ILE A 516 9.27 10.31 -22.72
C ILE A 516 9.19 10.91 -21.32
N PHE A 517 8.00 10.89 -20.69
CA PHE A 517 7.82 11.35 -19.31
C PHE A 517 8.60 10.52 -18.29
N GLU A 518 8.93 9.26 -18.58
CA GLU A 518 9.82 8.45 -17.73
C GLU A 518 11.30 8.76 -17.98
N LEU A 519 11.70 8.92 -19.25
CA LEU A 519 13.09 9.22 -19.63
C LEU A 519 13.53 10.60 -19.13
N SER A 520 12.66 11.62 -19.20
CA SER A 520 12.97 12.95 -18.64
C SER A 520 13.26 12.89 -17.13
N LYS A 521 12.57 11.98 -16.41
CA LYS A 521 12.74 11.77 -14.97
C LYS A 521 14.01 11.00 -14.60
N MET A 522 14.62 10.22 -15.52
CA MET A 522 15.94 9.62 -15.28
C MET A 522 17.06 10.66 -15.15
N ASN A 523 16.95 11.78 -15.88
CA ASN A 523 17.97 12.82 -15.94
C ASN A 523 17.89 13.82 -14.78
N HIS A 524 16.93 13.68 -13.86
CA HIS A 524 16.89 14.49 -12.65
C HIS A 524 18.02 14.12 -11.67
N VAL A 525 18.86 15.10 -11.39
CA VAL A 525 19.82 15.10 -10.28
C VAL A 525 19.07 14.78 -8.98
N ALA A 526 19.68 13.96 -8.11
CA ALA A 526 19.12 13.37 -6.88
C ALA A 526 18.20 12.13 -7.02
N THR A 527 18.07 11.52 -8.20
CA THR A 527 17.34 10.23 -8.35
C THR A 527 18.12 9.05 -7.73
N GLY A 528 17.65 8.52 -6.58
CA GLY A 528 18.31 7.43 -5.84
C GLY A 528 18.35 6.07 -6.54
N TYR A 529 19.28 5.18 -6.15
CA TYR A 529 19.54 3.91 -6.86
C TYR A 529 18.32 3.00 -7.02
N LYS A 530 17.49 2.83 -5.97
CA LYS A 530 16.25 2.04 -6.06
C LYS A 530 15.28 2.62 -7.10
N MET A 531 15.03 3.94 -7.07
CA MET A 531 14.20 4.64 -8.06
C MET A 531 14.71 4.41 -9.49
N ARG A 532 16.02 4.53 -9.73
CA ARG A 532 16.62 4.21 -11.04
C ARG A 532 16.33 2.78 -11.48
N LYS A 533 16.39 1.79 -10.58
CA LYS A 533 16.04 0.38 -10.88
C LYS A 533 14.55 0.21 -11.25
N HIS A 534 13.64 0.92 -10.57
CA HIS A 534 12.21 0.90 -10.91
C HIS A 534 11.93 1.56 -12.26
N ILE A 535 12.50 2.74 -12.53
CA ILE A 535 12.37 3.43 -13.84
C ILE A 535 12.93 2.55 -14.96
N VAL A 536 14.11 1.94 -14.78
CA VAL A 536 14.69 1.00 -15.77
C VAL A 536 13.77 -0.21 -16.02
N LYS A 537 13.14 -0.78 -14.97
CA LYS A 537 12.21 -1.90 -15.14
C LYS A 537 10.93 -1.47 -15.86
N ALA A 538 10.39 -0.29 -15.58
CA ALA A 538 9.25 0.27 -16.30
C ALA A 538 9.59 0.51 -17.78
N LEU A 539 10.73 1.14 -18.07
CA LEU A 539 11.25 1.35 -19.43
C LEU A 539 11.45 0.05 -20.21
N GLN A 540 11.90 -1.03 -19.57
CA GLN A 540 12.01 -2.36 -20.22
C GLN A 540 10.63 -2.89 -20.64
N VAL A 541 9.64 -2.84 -19.74
CA VAL A 541 8.26 -3.28 -20.04
C VAL A 541 7.60 -2.38 -21.10
N HIS A 542 7.85 -1.06 -21.05
CA HIS A 542 7.29 -0.13 -22.03
C HIS A 542 7.97 -0.27 -23.39
N SER A 543 9.25 -0.64 -23.41
CA SER A 543 9.95 -0.94 -24.66
C SER A 543 9.29 -2.10 -25.41
N SER A 544 8.92 -3.19 -24.72
CA SER A 544 8.22 -4.31 -25.37
C SER A 544 6.80 -3.91 -25.82
N ALA A 545 6.06 -3.14 -25.02
CA ALA A 545 4.75 -2.62 -25.42
C ALA A 545 4.81 -1.72 -26.67
N ILE A 546 5.78 -0.80 -26.74
CA ILE A 546 5.97 0.09 -27.90
C ILE A 546 6.37 -0.69 -29.15
N ARG A 547 7.17 -1.76 -29.05
CA ARG A 547 7.45 -2.63 -30.22
C ARG A 547 6.19 -3.24 -30.80
N ILE A 548 5.31 -3.77 -29.94
CA ILE A 548 4.03 -4.37 -30.36
C ILE A 548 3.11 -3.31 -30.98
N ALA A 549 2.98 -2.13 -30.34
CA ALA A 549 2.18 -1.04 -30.87
C ALA A 549 2.73 -0.48 -32.20
N LEU A 550 4.06 -0.43 -32.36
CA LEU A 550 4.73 -0.02 -33.59
C LEU A 550 4.53 -1.02 -34.73
N GLU A 551 4.59 -2.33 -34.44
CA GLU A 551 4.27 -3.38 -35.43
C GLU A 551 2.81 -3.32 -35.88
N GLN A 552 1.89 -3.06 -34.94
CA GLN A 552 0.48 -2.81 -35.25
C GLN A 552 0.32 -1.53 -36.10
N TYR A 553 0.97 -0.42 -35.71
CA TYR A 553 0.89 0.85 -36.43
C TYR A 553 1.40 0.70 -37.86
N ASN A 554 2.59 0.12 -38.03
CA ASN A 554 3.17 -0.13 -39.35
C ASN A 554 2.33 -1.08 -40.21
N THR A 555 1.50 -1.93 -39.59
CA THR A 555 0.54 -2.79 -40.30
C THR A 555 -0.69 -2.01 -40.74
N ALA A 556 -1.24 -1.14 -39.88
CA ALA A 556 -2.37 -0.29 -40.22
C ALA A 556 -2.00 0.83 -41.22
N ALA A 557 -0.80 1.43 -41.10
CA ALA A 557 -0.27 2.45 -42.00
C ALA A 557 -0.15 1.94 -43.45
N ARG A 558 0.27 0.68 -43.63
CA ARG A 558 0.31 -0.02 -44.93
C ARG A 558 -1.06 -0.36 -45.50
N ALA A 559 -2.10 -0.42 -44.67
CA ALA A 559 -3.47 -0.74 -45.09
C ALA A 559 -4.30 0.50 -45.48
N MET A 560 -3.77 1.70 -45.26
CA MET A 560 -4.39 2.98 -45.62
C MET A 560 -4.18 3.30 -47.11
N ASP A 561 -5.06 4.12 -47.67
CA ASP A 561 -5.04 4.53 -49.08
C ASP A 561 -5.14 6.07 -49.19
N PRO A 562 -4.05 6.78 -49.58
CA PRO A 562 -2.71 6.23 -49.83
C PRO A 562 -2.03 5.71 -48.54
N PRO A 563 -1.04 4.81 -48.64
CA PRO A 563 -0.32 4.30 -47.48
C PRO A 563 0.38 5.40 -46.68
N HIS A 564 0.25 5.37 -45.36
CA HIS A 564 0.92 6.31 -44.45
C HIS A 564 2.38 5.90 -44.17
N ARG A 565 3.16 6.84 -43.61
CA ARG A 565 4.56 6.64 -43.24
C ARG A 565 4.72 5.44 -42.31
N ILE A 566 5.66 4.57 -42.64
CA ILE A 566 6.12 3.49 -41.76
C ILE A 566 7.21 4.06 -40.85
N LEU A 567 7.15 3.75 -39.56
CA LEU A 567 8.11 4.22 -38.54
C LEU A 567 9.05 3.09 -38.10
N LYS A 568 10.33 3.39 -37.93
CA LYS A 568 11.32 2.43 -37.40
C LYS A 568 11.41 2.48 -35.88
N TRP A 569 11.95 1.43 -35.27
CA TRP A 569 12.17 1.40 -33.82
C TRP A 569 13.09 2.52 -33.34
N ASP A 570 14.19 2.76 -34.05
CA ASP A 570 15.16 3.81 -33.71
C ASP A 570 14.52 5.20 -33.90
N GLU A 571 13.68 5.37 -34.93
CA GLU A 571 12.85 6.58 -35.12
C GLU A 571 11.80 6.81 -34.01
N VAL A 572 11.46 5.78 -33.23
CA VAL A 572 10.54 5.89 -32.08
C VAL A 572 11.28 6.04 -30.75
N VAL A 573 12.54 5.59 -30.65
CA VAL A 573 13.32 5.57 -29.40
C VAL A 573 14.38 6.67 -29.33
N GLU A 574 15.05 7.03 -30.43
CA GLU A 574 15.97 8.17 -30.46
C GLU A 574 15.19 9.50 -30.41
N TYR A 575 14.06 9.58 -31.11
CA TYR A 575 13.18 10.76 -31.06
C TYR A 575 12.50 10.91 -29.69
N ALA A 576 12.39 9.84 -28.89
CA ALA A 576 11.96 9.94 -27.47
C ALA A 576 12.90 10.84 -26.61
N PHE A 577 14.04 11.26 -27.15
CA PHE A 577 15.05 12.10 -26.50
C PHE A 577 15.02 13.58 -26.92
N ILE A 578 14.34 13.96 -28.01
CA ILE A 578 14.38 15.31 -28.59
C ILE A 578 12.97 15.87 -28.80
N ALA A 579 12.81 17.19 -28.74
CA ALA A 579 11.55 17.94 -28.67
C ALA A 579 10.56 17.77 -29.84
N GLU A 580 10.92 17.02 -30.89
CA GLU A 580 10.31 17.12 -32.22
C GLU A 580 9.81 15.75 -32.71
N PHE A 581 8.61 15.36 -32.28
CA PHE A 581 7.98 14.11 -32.74
C PHE A 581 7.26 14.31 -34.06
N ASP A 582 7.76 13.66 -35.12
CA ASP A 582 6.99 13.49 -36.36
C ASP A 582 5.67 12.72 -36.11
N LEU A 583 5.68 11.74 -35.19
CA LEU A 583 4.49 10.98 -34.80
C LEU A 583 3.33 11.87 -34.33
N LEU A 584 3.63 12.97 -33.62
CA LEU A 584 2.61 13.91 -33.13
C LEU A 584 2.08 14.84 -34.23
N ARG A 585 2.85 15.07 -35.31
CA ARG A 585 2.40 15.86 -36.48
C ARG A 585 1.36 15.11 -37.30
N ASP A 586 1.47 13.77 -37.33
CA ASP A 586 0.53 12.87 -38.02
C ASP A 586 -0.68 12.45 -37.15
N ALA A 587 -0.73 12.90 -35.88
CA ALA A 587 -1.81 12.60 -34.93
C ALA A 587 -3.12 13.34 -35.23
N TRP A 588 -4.23 12.90 -34.63
CA TRP A 588 -5.57 13.50 -34.87
C TRP A 588 -5.67 14.96 -34.40
N GLN A 589 -4.88 15.34 -33.40
CA GLN A 589 -4.64 16.73 -33.02
C GLN A 589 -3.13 16.91 -32.82
N ASP A 590 -2.46 17.71 -33.65
CA ASP A 590 -1.03 17.99 -33.48
C ASP A 590 -0.81 18.77 -32.17
N VAL A 591 -0.24 18.08 -31.18
CA VAL A 591 0.17 18.64 -29.89
C VAL A 591 1.64 19.03 -29.84
N SER A 592 2.45 18.76 -30.87
CA SER A 592 3.89 19.10 -30.89
C SER A 592 4.15 20.60 -30.75
N GLN A 593 3.23 21.43 -31.21
CA GLN A 593 3.29 22.89 -31.13
C GLN A 593 2.62 23.46 -29.85
N ARG A 594 2.09 22.62 -28.96
CA ARG A 594 1.48 23.07 -27.70
C ARG A 594 2.58 23.40 -26.69
N PRO A 595 2.56 24.58 -26.03
CA PRO A 595 3.60 24.96 -25.07
C PRO A 595 3.88 23.90 -24.01
N TRP A 596 2.82 23.26 -23.49
CA TRP A 596 2.89 22.21 -22.46
C TRP A 596 3.56 20.90 -22.91
N ALA A 597 3.61 20.60 -24.21
CA ALA A 597 4.29 19.42 -24.73
C ALA A 597 5.82 19.64 -24.89
N THR A 598 6.25 20.90 -25.07
CA THR A 598 7.66 21.24 -25.27
C THR A 598 8.53 20.93 -24.04
N PRO A 599 9.82 20.60 -24.18
CA PRO A 599 10.70 20.39 -23.02
C PRO A 599 10.84 21.62 -22.12
N ALA A 600 10.89 22.82 -22.69
CA ALA A 600 10.95 24.07 -21.95
C ALA A 600 9.66 24.32 -21.14
N GLY A 601 8.48 24.12 -21.77
CA GLY A 601 7.20 24.24 -21.09
C GLY A 601 7.00 23.22 -19.97
N ARG A 602 7.41 21.96 -20.17
CA ARG A 602 7.41 20.93 -19.12
C ARG A 602 8.35 21.27 -17.97
N SER A 603 9.55 21.76 -18.26
CA SER A 603 10.48 22.26 -17.23
C SER A 603 9.87 23.42 -16.44
N ALA A 604 9.23 24.37 -17.11
CA ALA A 604 8.57 25.50 -16.46
C ALA A 604 7.39 25.07 -15.57
N MET A 605 6.55 24.14 -16.04
CA MET A 605 5.49 23.51 -15.23
C MET A 605 6.07 22.82 -13.98
N ASP A 606 7.09 21.98 -14.14
CA ASP A 606 7.72 21.27 -13.02
C ASP A 606 8.27 22.24 -11.96
N HIS A 607 8.96 23.31 -12.37
CA HIS A 607 9.47 24.33 -11.44
C HIS A 607 8.32 25.11 -10.78
N TYR A 608 7.28 25.49 -11.53
CA TYR A 608 6.12 26.19 -11.00
C TYR A 608 5.36 25.36 -9.96
N PHE A 609 4.99 24.12 -10.27
CA PHE A 609 4.26 23.28 -9.33
C PHE A 609 5.14 22.85 -8.14
N LYS A 610 6.45 22.61 -8.32
CA LYS A 610 7.38 22.40 -7.19
C LYS A 610 7.48 23.63 -6.28
N LEU A 611 7.50 24.85 -6.82
CA LEU A 611 7.49 26.09 -6.03
C LEU A 611 6.22 26.21 -5.18
N LEU A 612 5.05 25.88 -5.74
CA LEU A 612 3.79 25.85 -4.97
C LEU A 612 3.83 24.80 -3.86
N ARG A 613 4.22 23.56 -4.17
CA ARG A 613 4.33 22.47 -3.19
C ARG A 613 5.37 22.76 -2.09
N ALA A 614 6.48 23.42 -2.42
CA ALA A 614 7.48 23.83 -1.43
C ALA A 614 6.96 24.91 -0.48
N ARG A 615 6.14 25.87 -0.97
CA ARG A 615 5.49 26.88 -0.12
C ARG A 615 4.44 26.24 0.81
N GLU A 616 3.62 25.32 0.31
CA GLU A 616 2.69 24.53 1.14
C GLU A 616 3.40 23.70 2.20
N GLU A 617 4.58 23.15 1.89
CA GLU A 617 5.39 22.41 2.85
C GLU A 617 5.88 23.32 3.97
N ILE A 618 6.35 24.54 3.68
CA ILE A 618 6.70 25.54 4.71
C ILE A 618 5.50 25.81 5.63
N GLU A 619 4.31 26.08 5.08
CA GLU A 619 3.09 26.33 5.87
C GLU A 619 2.75 25.14 6.80
N ARG A 620 2.80 23.91 6.29
CA ARG A 620 2.58 22.70 7.10
C ARG A 620 3.65 22.55 8.18
N LEU A 621 4.93 22.70 7.84
CA LEU A 621 6.04 22.53 8.76
C LEU A 621 6.04 23.59 9.88
N GLU A 622 5.62 24.83 9.59
CA GLU A 622 5.42 25.85 10.62
C GLU A 622 4.31 25.44 11.60
N VAL A 623 3.18 24.91 11.12
CA VAL A 623 2.13 24.37 11.99
C VAL A 623 2.67 23.21 12.83
N GLU A 624 3.31 22.21 12.22
CA GLU A 624 3.90 21.06 12.91
C GLU A 624 4.94 21.44 13.96
N ALA A 625 5.79 22.44 13.68
CA ALA A 625 6.80 22.96 14.61
C ALA A 625 6.16 23.60 15.85
N HIS A 626 5.10 24.40 15.67
CA HIS A 626 4.36 24.99 16.81
C HIS A 626 3.63 23.94 17.63
N ARG A 627 3.02 22.95 16.98
CA ARG A 627 2.35 21.83 17.65
C ARG A 627 3.33 21.07 18.53
N LEU A 628 4.50 20.70 17.99
CA LEU A 628 5.57 20.04 18.74
C LEU A 628 6.08 20.90 19.89
N LEU A 629 6.41 22.18 19.66
CA LEU A 629 6.89 23.09 20.71
C LEU A 629 5.89 23.21 21.86
N THR A 630 4.60 23.39 21.55
CA THR A 630 3.54 23.56 22.54
C THR A 630 3.28 22.27 23.30
N TYR A 631 3.26 21.13 22.60
CA TYR A 631 3.15 19.80 23.18
C TYR A 631 4.25 19.50 24.20
N LEU A 632 5.51 19.86 23.90
CA LEU A 632 6.64 19.61 24.82
C LEU A 632 6.42 20.32 26.17
N ARG A 633 6.12 21.63 26.14
CA ARG A 633 5.80 22.43 27.34
C ARG A 633 4.64 21.83 28.13
N ASP A 634 3.53 21.59 27.44
CA ASP A 634 2.29 21.19 28.11
C ASP A 634 2.38 19.77 28.67
N LYS A 635 2.99 18.83 27.93
CA LYS A 635 3.21 17.46 28.40
C LYS A 635 4.18 17.39 29.57
N GLU A 636 5.27 18.16 29.56
CA GLU A 636 6.22 18.27 30.68
C GLU A 636 5.50 18.77 31.94
N ARG A 637 4.83 19.94 31.87
CA ARG A 637 4.04 20.48 33.00
C ARG A 637 3.00 19.49 33.52
N PHE A 638 2.19 18.89 32.65
CA PHE A 638 1.13 17.96 33.06
C PHE A 638 1.70 16.73 33.78
N LEU A 639 2.82 16.21 33.31
CA LEU A 639 3.45 15.02 33.88
C LEU A 639 4.16 15.32 35.21
N ASP A 640 4.87 16.44 35.31
CA ASP A 640 5.53 16.87 36.57
C ASP A 640 4.50 17.16 37.67
N GLU A 641 3.41 17.87 37.34
CA GLU A 641 2.30 18.12 38.27
C GLU A 641 1.57 16.82 38.65
N SER A 642 1.46 15.85 37.72
CA SER A 642 0.89 14.52 38.02
C SER A 642 1.79 13.72 38.97
N GLU A 643 3.12 13.72 38.75
CA GLU A 643 4.06 13.07 39.66
C GLU A 643 3.95 13.64 41.08
N GLN A 644 3.89 14.98 41.22
CA GLN A 644 3.75 15.65 42.51
C GLN A 644 2.44 15.29 43.22
N GLN A 645 1.31 15.24 42.51
CA GLN A 645 0.03 14.78 43.07
C GLN A 645 0.10 13.31 43.51
N ALA A 646 0.66 12.44 42.66
CA ALA A 646 0.81 11.02 42.96
C ALA A 646 1.75 10.78 44.15
N GLN A 647 2.80 11.59 44.32
CA GLN A 647 3.80 11.43 45.37
C GLN A 647 3.20 11.61 46.78
N ALA A 648 2.16 12.45 46.92
CA ALA A 648 1.44 12.62 48.17
C ALA A 648 0.44 11.48 48.48
N LEU A 649 -0.04 10.78 47.45
CA LEU A 649 -1.13 9.79 47.56
C LEU A 649 -0.63 8.33 47.54
N HIS A 650 0.32 8.01 46.65
CA HIS A 650 0.87 6.67 46.46
C HIS A 650 2.29 6.73 45.85
N PRO A 651 3.35 6.90 46.66
CA PRO A 651 4.73 7.06 46.20
C PRO A 651 5.23 6.01 45.18
N PRO A 652 4.88 4.70 45.27
CA PRO A 652 5.29 3.74 44.26
C PRO A 652 4.69 4.00 42.87
N LEU A 653 3.49 4.59 42.79
CA LEU A 653 2.85 4.97 41.52
C LEU A 653 3.46 6.26 40.98
N ALA A 654 3.76 7.22 41.85
CA ALA A 654 4.51 8.42 41.50
C ALA A 654 5.86 8.08 40.85
N HIS A 655 6.59 7.09 41.38
CA HIS A 655 7.83 6.61 40.78
C HIS A 655 7.62 6.03 39.35
N GLN A 656 6.53 5.32 39.08
CA GLN A 656 6.26 4.82 37.73
C GLN A 656 5.81 5.94 36.78
N ILE A 657 5.08 6.94 37.27
CA ILE A 657 4.82 8.19 36.54
C ILE A 657 6.15 8.87 36.22
N ALA A 658 7.06 9.06 37.18
CA ALA A 658 8.39 9.65 36.97
C ALA A 658 9.20 8.91 35.89
N ARG A 659 9.16 7.57 35.86
CA ARG A 659 9.77 6.77 34.78
C ARG A 659 9.13 7.07 33.42
N TYR A 660 7.80 7.17 33.35
CA TYR A 660 7.08 7.57 32.14
C TYR A 660 7.43 9.02 31.71
N CYS A 661 7.57 9.96 32.65
CA CYS A 661 8.09 11.31 32.41
C CYS A 661 9.47 11.26 31.75
N SER A 662 10.40 10.50 32.35
CA SER A 662 11.79 10.36 31.88
C SER A 662 11.92 9.79 30.46
N ILE A 663 11.00 8.92 30.04
CA ILE A 663 10.96 8.40 28.66
C ILE A 663 10.60 9.53 27.68
N HIS A 664 9.59 10.34 28.00
CA HIS A 664 9.10 11.40 27.09
C HIS A 664 9.93 12.67 27.11
N SER A 665 10.53 13.04 28.23
CA SER A 665 11.38 14.24 28.36
C SER A 665 12.80 14.04 27.81
N ARG A 666 13.24 12.78 27.62
CA ARG A 666 14.58 12.39 27.14
C ARG A 666 15.06 13.17 25.92
N PHE A 667 14.15 13.51 25.01
CA PHE A 667 14.46 14.17 23.74
C PHE A 667 14.04 15.66 23.71
N THR A 668 13.46 16.21 24.77
CA THR A 668 12.99 17.61 24.83
C THR A 668 14.11 18.60 24.45
N SER A 669 15.30 18.46 25.04
CA SER A 669 16.45 19.32 24.74
C SER A 669 16.91 19.22 23.26
N GLN A 670 16.83 18.03 22.66
CA GLN A 670 17.13 17.81 21.25
C GLN A 670 16.08 18.49 20.36
N HIS A 671 14.79 18.35 20.69
CA HIS A 671 13.71 18.99 19.95
C HIS A 671 13.77 20.51 20.03
N LEU A 672 13.93 21.08 21.23
CA LEU A 672 14.03 22.53 21.43
C LEU A 672 15.23 23.12 20.69
N LYS A 673 16.40 22.45 20.72
CA LYS A 673 17.57 22.87 19.93
C LYS A 673 17.25 22.85 18.43
N CYS A 674 16.72 21.75 17.93
CA CYS A 674 16.44 21.58 16.50
C CYS A 674 15.39 22.59 16.00
N LEU A 675 14.32 22.82 16.77
CA LEU A 675 13.29 23.83 16.50
C LEU A 675 13.87 25.25 16.51
N HIS A 676 14.80 25.56 17.43
CA HIS A 676 15.52 26.83 17.44
C HIS A 676 16.50 26.98 16.26
N ASP A 677 17.10 25.88 15.78
CA ASP A 677 17.96 25.92 14.60
C ASP A 677 17.16 26.13 13.29
N ILE A 678 15.86 25.78 13.24
CA ILE A 678 14.95 26.20 12.14
C ILE A 678 14.88 27.72 12.03
N THR A 679 14.76 28.43 13.17
CA THR A 679 14.63 29.90 13.16
C THR A 679 15.90 30.63 12.70
N LYS A 680 17.01 29.91 12.49
CA LYS A 680 18.29 30.42 11.98
C LYS A 680 18.50 30.12 10.49
N LEU A 681 17.60 29.36 9.85
CA LEU A 681 17.74 29.02 8.43
C LEU A 681 17.62 30.28 7.55
N PRO A 682 18.54 30.50 6.58
CA PRO A 682 18.42 31.60 5.63
C PRO A 682 17.08 31.51 4.87
N GLY A 683 16.29 32.57 4.92
CA GLY A 683 14.95 32.60 4.31
C GLY A 683 13.80 32.17 5.23
N TYR A 684 14.07 31.79 6.49
CA TYR A 684 13.03 31.67 7.51
C TYR A 684 12.33 33.03 7.73
N LYS A 685 10.99 33.04 7.63
CA LYS A 685 10.14 34.23 7.77
C LYS A 685 9.07 34.10 8.86
N GLY A 686 8.87 32.89 9.39
CA GLY A 686 7.93 32.64 10.46
C GLY A 686 8.33 33.27 11.79
N SER A 687 7.50 33.02 12.79
CA SER A 687 7.90 33.12 14.20
C SER A 687 7.64 31.77 14.85
N LEU A 688 8.36 31.45 15.92
CA LEU A 688 8.11 30.24 16.69
C LEU A 688 7.77 30.63 18.12
N SER A 689 6.52 30.38 18.51
CA SER A 689 5.96 30.69 19.83
C SER A 689 5.11 29.54 20.35
N PHE A 690 4.82 29.54 21.65
CA PHE A 690 3.85 28.58 22.21
C PHE A 690 2.42 29.00 21.86
N GLY A 691 1.57 28.04 21.52
CA GLY A 691 0.13 28.25 21.37
C GLY A 691 -0.69 27.74 22.56
N GLU A 692 -2.00 27.67 22.36
CA GLU A 692 -2.96 26.98 23.22
C GLU A 692 -3.53 25.75 22.50
N SER A 693 -3.54 24.60 23.20
CA SER A 693 -4.22 23.38 22.72
C SER A 693 -5.72 23.61 22.53
N VAL A 694 -6.29 23.01 21.49
CA VAL A 694 -7.74 22.88 21.32
C VAL A 694 -8.32 21.89 22.34
N ARG A 695 -7.56 20.85 22.69
CA ARG A 695 -8.00 19.78 23.60
C ARG A 695 -7.50 20.02 25.03
N MET A 696 -8.46 20.09 25.96
CA MET A 696 -8.26 20.41 27.37
C MET A 696 -9.05 19.46 28.31
N GLY A 697 -9.54 18.34 27.80
CA GLY A 697 -10.30 17.34 28.57
C GLY A 697 -9.43 16.52 29.52
N PRO A 698 -10.02 15.62 30.32
CA PRO A 698 -9.27 14.76 31.24
C PRO A 698 -8.14 13.98 30.53
N GLY A 699 -6.95 13.98 31.12
CA GLY A 699 -5.75 13.30 30.60
C GLY A 699 -5.01 14.02 29.47
N GLU A 700 -5.61 15.04 28.84
CA GLU A 700 -4.99 15.85 27.78
C GLU A 700 -3.80 16.63 28.32
N SER A 701 -2.72 16.73 27.54
CA SER A 701 -1.46 17.33 28.02
C SER A 701 -1.59 18.82 28.39
N ALA A 702 -2.55 19.55 27.83
CA ALA A 702 -2.80 20.94 28.21
C ALA A 702 -3.81 21.11 29.36
N SER A 703 -4.49 20.04 29.79
CA SER A 703 -5.44 20.08 30.90
C SER A 703 -4.75 20.29 32.25
N LYS A 704 -5.53 20.57 33.29
CA LYS A 704 -5.04 20.46 34.67
C LYS A 704 -5.03 18.97 35.06
N PRO A 705 -3.90 18.42 35.52
CA PRO A 705 -3.84 17.03 35.94
C PRO A 705 -4.69 16.80 37.19
N HIS A 706 -5.34 15.65 37.21
CA HIS A 706 -6.09 15.13 38.35
C HIS A 706 -5.76 13.64 38.46
N VAL A 707 -4.77 13.31 39.27
CA VAL A 707 -4.31 11.92 39.42
C VAL A 707 -5.39 11.08 40.10
N ILE A 708 -5.69 9.93 39.49
CA ILE A 708 -6.54 8.89 40.07
C ILE A 708 -5.63 7.81 40.66
N ILE A 709 -5.97 7.26 41.83
CA ILE A 709 -5.31 6.04 42.33
C ILE A 709 -6.16 4.85 41.87
N PRO A 710 -5.62 3.96 41.01
CA PRO A 710 -6.34 2.76 40.56
C PRO A 710 -6.92 1.94 41.74
N PRO A 711 -8.21 1.56 41.72
CA PRO A 711 -8.84 0.83 42.82
C PRO A 711 -8.15 -0.51 43.17
N SER A 712 -7.49 -1.11 42.19
CA SER A 712 -6.67 -2.33 42.34
C SER A 712 -5.53 -2.15 43.36
N LEU A 713 -4.89 -0.97 43.39
CA LEU A 713 -3.80 -0.64 44.32
C LEU A 713 -4.29 -0.32 45.74
N ILE A 714 -5.56 0.08 45.89
CA ILE A 714 -6.17 0.35 47.20
C ILE A 714 -6.47 -0.97 47.93
N ASN A 715 -6.87 -2.01 47.20
CA ASN A 715 -7.32 -3.28 47.76
C ASN A 715 -6.18 -4.30 48.04
N THR A 716 -4.95 -4.08 47.57
CA THR A 716 -3.88 -5.10 47.62
C THR A 716 -3.35 -5.41 49.03
N VAL A 717 -3.73 -4.64 50.06
CA VAL A 717 -3.14 -4.74 51.42
C VAL A 717 -3.57 -6.01 52.18
N CYS A 718 -4.62 -6.73 51.74
CA CYS A 718 -5.37 -7.63 52.65
C CYS A 718 -5.47 -9.12 52.30
N SER A 719 -4.78 -9.63 51.28
CA SER A 719 -4.90 -11.06 50.88
C SER A 719 -3.56 -11.71 50.50
N GLN A 720 -3.08 -12.60 51.38
CA GLN A 720 -1.97 -13.52 51.11
C GLN A 720 -2.40 -14.97 51.42
N LEU A 721 -1.94 -15.88 50.55
CA LEU A 721 -1.80 -17.33 50.73
C LEU A 721 -3.08 -18.18 50.83
N MET A 722 -3.26 -19.08 49.85
CA MET A 722 -3.47 -20.53 50.09
C MET A 722 -2.90 -21.36 48.92
N ASP A 723 -2.16 -22.40 49.27
CA ASP A 723 -1.83 -23.62 48.48
C ASP A 723 -3.11 -24.50 48.31
N SER A 724 -3.20 -25.55 47.50
CA SER A 724 -2.39 -26.16 46.41
C SER A 724 -3.37 -27.05 45.59
N ASP A 725 -3.05 -28.05 44.75
CA ASP A 725 -1.84 -28.77 44.31
C ASP A 725 -2.17 -29.45 42.96
N ASP A 726 -1.19 -29.60 42.05
CA ASP A 726 -1.20 -30.63 40.99
C ASP A 726 0.24 -30.86 40.49
N ILE A 727 0.58 -32.10 40.10
CA ILE A 727 1.97 -32.56 39.93
C ILE A 727 2.21 -33.05 38.50
N ASP A 728 3.03 -32.33 37.74
CA ASP A 728 3.71 -32.87 36.56
C ASP A 728 5.05 -33.52 36.97
N THR A 729 5.24 -34.78 36.60
CA THR A 729 6.46 -35.57 36.83
C THR A 729 7.44 -35.48 35.68
N GLN A 730 8.72 -35.72 35.98
CA GLN A 730 9.85 -35.49 35.08
C GLN A 730 9.82 -36.35 33.79
N GLU A 731 9.12 -37.49 33.78
CA GLU A 731 8.93 -38.34 32.59
C GLU A 731 8.21 -37.60 31.44
N ASN A 732 7.22 -36.72 31.74
CA ASN A 732 6.52 -35.93 30.72
C ASN A 732 7.45 -34.94 29.97
N LEU A 733 8.61 -34.60 30.53
CA LEU A 733 9.60 -33.72 29.90
C LEU A 733 10.63 -34.49 29.07
N GLU A 734 10.74 -35.80 29.25
CA GLU A 734 11.66 -36.66 28.49
C GLU A 734 10.95 -37.21 27.23
N GLU A 735 9.63 -37.47 27.28
CA GLU A 735 8.82 -37.78 26.09
C GLU A 735 8.64 -36.56 25.15
N GLU A 736 8.48 -35.34 25.68
CA GLU A 736 8.51 -34.09 24.85
C GLU A 736 9.88 -33.85 24.19
N GLU A 737 11.00 -34.37 24.74
CA GLU A 737 12.34 -34.18 24.16
C GLU A 737 12.58 -35.08 22.92
N GLU A 738 12.02 -36.28 22.85
CA GLU A 738 12.13 -37.14 21.65
C GLU A 738 11.31 -36.59 20.46
N GLU A 739 10.09 -36.09 20.73
CA GLU A 739 9.24 -35.46 19.71
C GLU A 739 9.86 -34.18 19.10
N GLU A 740 10.51 -33.32 19.90
CA GLU A 740 11.19 -32.13 19.37
C GLU A 740 12.43 -32.47 18.53
N GLU A 741 13.17 -33.55 18.84
CA GLU A 741 14.31 -33.97 18.01
C GLU A 741 13.84 -34.53 16.66
N GLU A 742 12.76 -35.31 16.61
CA GLU A 742 12.21 -35.81 15.33
C GLU A 742 11.67 -34.66 14.44
N LYS A 743 11.11 -33.61 15.05
CA LYS A 743 10.69 -32.36 14.38
C LYS A 743 11.88 -31.50 13.89
N GLU A 744 13.01 -31.51 14.60
CA GLU A 744 14.24 -30.79 14.20
C GLU A 744 15.02 -31.55 13.09
N GLU A 745 15.01 -32.88 13.11
CA GLU A 745 15.63 -33.74 12.08
C GLU A 745 14.81 -33.75 10.76
N THR A 746 13.48 -33.85 10.84
CA THR A 746 12.61 -33.68 9.66
C THR A 746 12.72 -32.28 9.05
N SER A 747 12.90 -31.23 9.87
CA SER A 747 13.18 -29.87 9.38
C SER A 747 14.49 -29.78 8.58
N ARG A 748 15.54 -30.53 8.97
CA ARG A 748 16.78 -30.63 8.17
C ARG A 748 16.54 -31.34 6.85
N MET A 749 15.85 -32.48 6.85
CA MET A 749 15.56 -33.21 5.61
C MET A 749 14.75 -32.36 4.60
N VAL A 750 13.77 -31.58 5.08
CA VAL A 750 12.99 -30.69 4.21
C VAL A 750 13.84 -29.55 3.63
N LEU A 751 14.78 -29.00 4.41
CA LEU A 751 15.75 -28.01 3.90
C LEU A 751 16.68 -28.61 2.83
N GLU A 752 17.21 -29.82 3.04
CA GLU A 752 18.07 -30.50 2.06
C GLU A 752 17.33 -30.86 0.76
N VAL A 753 16.05 -31.26 0.85
CA VAL A 753 15.20 -31.52 -0.34
C VAL A 753 14.89 -30.24 -1.12
N LEU A 754 14.71 -29.10 -0.43
CA LEU A 754 14.49 -27.79 -1.07
C LEU A 754 15.75 -27.26 -1.74
N ASP A 755 16.93 -27.40 -1.13
CA ASP A 755 18.19 -27.01 -1.75
C ASP A 755 18.56 -27.93 -2.93
N ALA A 756 18.25 -29.23 -2.85
CA ALA A 756 18.44 -30.18 -3.96
C ALA A 756 17.58 -29.83 -5.19
N THR A 757 16.30 -29.46 -4.99
CA THR A 757 15.41 -29.06 -6.11
C THR A 757 15.78 -27.71 -6.73
N ILE A 758 16.48 -26.82 -6.01
CA ILE A 758 17.06 -25.60 -6.56
C ILE A 758 18.31 -25.91 -7.41
N TYR A 759 19.09 -26.92 -7.04
CA TYR A 759 20.26 -27.35 -7.81
C TYR A 759 19.88 -28.07 -9.12
N GLU A 760 18.91 -28.98 -9.11
CA GLU A 760 18.44 -29.68 -10.32
C GLU A 760 17.73 -28.77 -11.35
N SER A 761 17.34 -27.56 -10.96
CA SER A 761 16.73 -26.57 -11.85
C SER A 761 17.72 -25.53 -12.42
N THR A 762 19.02 -25.69 -12.18
CA THR A 762 20.09 -24.82 -12.73
C THR A 762 21.22 -25.55 -13.48
N THR A 763 21.00 -26.80 -13.91
CA THR A 763 21.83 -27.54 -14.88
C THR A 763 21.04 -27.98 -16.11
#